data_AF-A0A2V9L5R9-F1
#
_entry.id   AF-A0A2V9L5R9-F1
#
_cell.length_a   1.000
_cell.length_b   1.000
_cell.length_c   1.000
_cell.angle_alpha   90.00
_cell.angle_beta   90.00
_cell.angle_gamma   90.00
#
_symmetry.space_group_name_H-M   'P 1'
#
loop_
_entity.id
_entity.type
_entity.pdbx_description
1 polymer ?
#
loop_
_entity_poly.entity_id
_entity_poly.type
_entity_poly.pdbx_seq_one_letter_code
_entity_poly.pdbx_strand_id
1 'polypeptide(L)'
;MGAPDAVYAVVVFLGAFLSFQVELVLGKYILPWFGGTPAVFMSCIFFFQIVLLAGYGYVHVGSRIASRRTAGLMQIAALLAALASLLWRVSSWPSPITPGPAWKPRVGDNPAWSILALLAAGVGLPYFVLSSTSPALQRWYSFMQGRRRSPYLLYAVSNAGSLLGLVTYPSLVEPALTVRHQGVAWSIGFGVFAATFAYLVVAFMADPGPALDSIRDTSRAKPANLADPGESQLSDAQTAETSGGLPLRLRYILLWTALAGCASAMLLATTNQICQNLASVPLLWVLPLTLYLLSFVLCFSGDRGYSRRVWSWVLAIATVSVCHVLYAGTHQFRLELAIYSSALLACCMVCHGEAVRLKPPAAHLTSFYLSIAAGGALGSAFVLFLAPRLFKNFFWELHVSLWTCWVLLTVTLLLDKGSWLRSGRPWLLGLSGLVACAGPLLGKWRPSPGNLFGAATVLAGVTTAFYLARRPTPAPESTGTTVAKAGIALALLALFLPIVGFTHPIAVSRNFYGILTVLEEGDRPTARSYVLKHGRTLHGLQFLSGSRKDQPTTYYCKTSGVGLALLNQRHSDTGALRIGVVGLGAGTLAAYGQPGDYFRFYEIDPDVIRLAEHYFSFMRDSAARVEVVYGDARISMERELEQNRPQRFDVLAVDAFTGGAIPVHLLTREALAVYLRHLEPAEGILAVHISNDAVDLRPVLAALGRYFHLSPIFVESWPTDDGCRASSWVLMARSPRTLSQPALAQAGSPLVDSASSLLWTDDYSNLFRVLRH
;
A
#
# COMPACT_ATOMS: atom_id res chain seq x y z
N MET A 1 -33.14 23.40 -23.09
CA MET A 1 -32.13 24.26 -22.44
C MET A 1 -31.06 23.35 -21.86
N GLY A 2 -29.82 23.40 -22.37
CA GLY A 2 -28.74 22.55 -21.86
C GLY A 2 -28.36 22.93 -20.43
N ALA A 3 -27.98 21.94 -19.61
CA ALA A 3 -27.50 22.21 -18.25
C ALA A 3 -26.20 23.05 -18.28
N PRO A 4 -25.99 23.98 -17.33
CA PRO A 4 -24.81 24.85 -17.32
C PRO A 4 -23.50 24.05 -17.20
N ASP A 5 -22.43 24.51 -17.88
CA ASP A 5 -21.07 23.92 -17.81
C ASP A 5 -20.57 23.75 -16.36
N ALA A 6 -20.97 24.67 -15.48
CA ALA A 6 -20.64 24.62 -14.05
C ALA A 6 -21.20 23.37 -13.33
N VAL A 7 -22.40 22.90 -13.70
CA VAL A 7 -23.03 21.73 -13.06
C VAL A 7 -22.26 20.46 -13.42
N TYR A 8 -21.82 20.33 -14.67
CA TYR A 8 -20.95 19.23 -15.10
C TYR A 8 -19.63 19.21 -14.31
N ALA A 9 -18.99 20.38 -14.16
CA ALA A 9 -17.75 20.50 -13.39
C ALA A 9 -17.95 20.10 -11.92
N VAL A 10 -19.01 20.60 -11.26
CA VAL A 10 -19.31 20.27 -9.86
C VAL A 10 -19.55 18.78 -9.66
N VAL A 11 -20.35 18.13 -10.52
CA VAL A 11 -20.66 16.70 -10.37
C VAL A 11 -19.41 15.83 -10.60
N VAL A 12 -18.60 16.15 -11.61
CA VAL A 12 -17.33 15.45 -11.87
C VAL A 12 -16.35 15.65 -10.72
N PHE A 13 -16.22 16.88 -10.21
CA PHE A 13 -15.38 17.19 -9.06
C PHE A 13 -15.81 16.41 -7.82
N LEU A 14 -17.09 16.48 -7.47
CA LEU A 14 -17.64 15.84 -6.27
C LEU A 14 -17.55 14.32 -6.38
N GLY A 15 -17.85 13.76 -7.55
CA GLY A 15 -17.71 12.33 -7.81
C GLY A 15 -16.27 11.83 -7.60
N ALA A 16 -15.30 12.57 -8.14
CA ALA A 16 -13.88 12.26 -7.98
C ALA A 16 -13.39 12.45 -6.53
N PHE A 17 -13.80 13.54 -5.86
CA PHE A 17 -13.47 13.83 -4.46
C PHE A 17 -13.97 12.73 -3.52
N LEU A 18 -15.24 12.34 -3.65
CA LEU A 18 -15.84 11.27 -2.84
C LEU A 18 -15.19 9.90 -3.10
N SER A 19 -14.78 9.62 -4.33
CA SER A 19 -14.12 8.35 -4.69
C SER A 19 -12.81 8.13 -3.95
N PHE A 20 -12.00 9.18 -3.76
CA PHE A 20 -10.72 9.07 -3.03
C PHE A 20 -10.90 9.19 -1.52
N GLN A 21 -11.86 9.98 -1.05
CA GLN A 21 -12.18 10.08 0.38
C GLN A 21 -12.65 8.73 0.95
N VAL A 22 -13.53 8.01 0.25
CA VAL A 22 -14.05 6.73 0.76
C VAL A 22 -12.98 5.66 0.91
N GLU A 23 -11.99 5.67 0.01
CA GLU A 23 -10.85 4.75 0.05
C GLU A 23 -10.05 4.92 1.33
N LEU A 24 -9.78 6.18 1.73
CA LEU A 24 -9.02 6.48 2.94
C LEU A 24 -9.83 6.25 4.22
N VAL A 25 -11.12 6.64 4.23
CA VAL A 25 -12.03 6.40 5.37
C VAL A 25 -12.11 4.90 5.68
N LEU A 26 -12.35 4.07 4.66
CA LEU A 26 -12.48 2.63 4.86
C LEU A 26 -11.15 1.96 5.13
N GLY A 27 -10.08 2.40 4.46
CA GLY A 27 -8.72 1.93 4.76
C GLY A 27 -8.37 2.14 6.24
N LYS A 28 -8.66 3.31 6.80
CA LYS A 28 -8.48 3.59 8.24
C LYS A 28 -9.41 2.73 9.11
N TYR A 29 -10.67 2.58 8.73
CA TYR A 29 -11.67 1.84 9.51
C TYR A 29 -11.33 0.35 9.68
N ILE A 30 -10.89 -0.32 8.62
CA ILE A 30 -10.68 -1.77 8.63
C ILE A 30 -9.28 -2.18 9.08
N LEU A 31 -8.30 -1.26 9.03
CA LEU A 31 -6.91 -1.54 9.42
C LEU A 31 -6.79 -2.17 10.82
N PRO A 32 -7.51 -1.70 11.87
CA PRO A 32 -7.63 -2.38 13.16
C PRO A 32 -7.99 -3.86 13.12
N TRP A 33 -8.81 -4.30 12.18
CA TRP A 33 -9.38 -5.66 12.21
C TRP A 33 -8.47 -6.68 11.54
N PHE A 34 -7.67 -6.24 10.55
CA PHE A 34 -6.86 -7.12 9.73
C PHE A 34 -5.36 -7.03 10.04
N GLY A 35 -4.98 -6.26 11.05
CA GLY A 35 -3.59 -5.99 11.43
C GLY A 35 -3.03 -4.78 10.68
N GLY A 36 -2.15 -4.02 11.34
CA GLY A 36 -1.54 -2.79 10.83
C GLY A 36 -0.52 -3.01 9.70
N THR A 37 -0.90 -3.69 8.62
CA THR A 37 0.02 -4.15 7.56
C THR A 37 -0.24 -3.41 6.24
N PRO A 38 0.75 -3.36 5.33
CA PRO A 38 0.57 -2.70 4.03
C PRO A 38 -0.43 -3.45 3.13
N ALA A 39 -0.64 -4.74 3.38
CA ALA A 39 -1.53 -5.60 2.59
C ALA A 39 -3.00 -5.19 2.70
N VAL A 40 -3.42 -4.60 3.82
CA VAL A 40 -4.77 -4.05 3.98
C VAL A 40 -5.02 -2.95 2.96
N PHE A 41 -4.13 -1.96 2.88
CA PHE A 41 -4.24 -0.87 1.92
C PHE A 41 -4.13 -1.34 0.46
N MET A 42 -3.20 -2.25 0.17
CA MET A 42 -3.09 -2.82 -1.18
C MET A 42 -4.36 -3.57 -1.59
N SER A 43 -5.04 -4.25 -0.65
CA SER A 43 -6.34 -4.88 -0.89
C SER A 43 -7.43 -3.85 -1.17
N CYS A 44 -7.43 -2.71 -0.47
CA CYS A 44 -8.31 -1.58 -0.76
C CYS A 44 -8.08 -1.03 -2.18
N ILE A 45 -6.84 -0.67 -2.54
CA ILE A 45 -6.54 -0.17 -3.90
C ILE A 45 -7.01 -1.17 -4.95
N PHE A 46 -6.67 -2.45 -4.79
CA PHE A 46 -7.06 -3.49 -5.73
C PHE A 46 -8.58 -3.54 -5.91
N PHE A 47 -9.35 -3.52 -4.81
CA PHE A 47 -10.80 -3.45 -4.85
C PHE A 47 -11.30 -2.24 -5.66
N PHE A 48 -10.84 -1.04 -5.32
CA PHE A 48 -11.29 0.18 -5.98
C PHE A 48 -10.93 0.20 -7.47
N GLN A 49 -9.77 -0.33 -7.86
CA GLN A 49 -9.40 -0.46 -9.27
C GLN A 49 -10.27 -1.46 -10.04
N ILE A 50 -10.68 -2.57 -9.43
CA ILE A 50 -11.59 -3.53 -10.05
C ILE A 50 -12.98 -2.91 -10.24
N VAL A 51 -13.51 -2.20 -9.23
CA VAL A 51 -14.82 -1.55 -9.35
C VAL A 51 -14.76 -0.38 -10.34
N LEU A 52 -13.63 0.37 -10.38
CA LEU A 52 -13.37 1.39 -11.39
C LEU A 52 -13.39 0.82 -12.81
N LEU A 53 -12.70 -0.31 -13.02
CA LEU A 53 -12.71 -1.05 -14.28
C LEU A 53 -14.14 -1.48 -14.65
N ALA A 54 -14.92 -1.97 -13.68
CA ALA A 54 -16.31 -2.36 -13.89
C ALA A 54 -17.19 -1.16 -14.29
N GLY A 55 -17.05 -0.01 -13.63
CA GLY A 55 -17.78 1.21 -13.97
C GLY A 55 -17.43 1.74 -15.37
N TYR A 56 -16.15 1.69 -15.74
CA TYR A 56 -15.68 2.08 -17.08
C TYR A 56 -16.21 1.11 -18.15
N GLY A 57 -16.16 -0.19 -17.87
CA GLY A 57 -16.72 -1.23 -18.73
C GLY A 57 -18.23 -1.08 -18.94
N TYR A 58 -18.96 -0.80 -17.86
CA TYR A 58 -20.39 -0.54 -17.87
C TYR A 58 -20.77 0.63 -18.80
N VAL A 59 -20.08 1.77 -18.69
CA VAL A 59 -20.30 2.92 -19.58
C VAL A 59 -19.88 2.59 -21.01
N HIS A 60 -18.75 1.90 -21.20
CA HIS A 60 -18.26 1.53 -22.52
C HIS A 60 -19.26 0.66 -23.28
N VAL A 61 -19.74 -0.42 -22.65
CA VAL A 61 -20.73 -1.34 -23.22
C VAL A 61 -22.06 -0.62 -23.42
N GLY A 62 -22.58 0.06 -22.38
CA GLY A 62 -23.84 0.80 -22.46
C GLY A 62 -23.84 1.81 -23.60
N SER A 63 -22.72 2.51 -23.82
CA SER A 63 -22.61 3.49 -24.90
C SER A 63 -22.60 2.92 -26.33
N ARG A 64 -22.41 1.61 -26.49
CA ARG A 64 -22.41 0.92 -27.80
C ARG A 64 -23.77 0.30 -28.14
N ILE A 65 -24.52 -0.11 -27.12
CA ILE A 65 -25.74 -0.91 -27.29
C ILE A 65 -27.02 -0.16 -26.90
N ALA A 66 -26.92 0.83 -26.02
CA ALA A 66 -28.08 1.50 -25.44
C ALA A 66 -28.44 2.78 -26.20
N SER A 67 -29.74 3.01 -26.38
CA SER A 67 -30.26 4.32 -26.78
C SER A 67 -29.95 5.36 -25.68
N ARG A 68 -30.01 6.66 -26.00
CA ARG A 68 -29.80 7.74 -25.01
C ARG A 68 -30.68 7.56 -23.77
N ARG A 69 -31.96 7.22 -23.97
CA ARG A 69 -32.93 6.96 -22.88
C ARG A 69 -32.56 5.72 -22.07
N THR A 70 -32.22 4.62 -22.75
CA THR A 70 -31.81 3.39 -22.07
C THR A 70 -30.54 3.61 -21.24
N ALA A 71 -29.55 4.32 -21.76
CA ALA A 71 -28.31 4.65 -21.04
C ALA A 71 -28.59 5.52 -19.81
N GLY A 72 -29.49 6.51 -19.91
CA GLY A 72 -29.90 7.33 -18.77
C GLY A 72 -30.68 6.53 -17.71
N LEU A 73 -31.61 5.67 -18.12
CA LEU A 73 -32.36 4.80 -17.21
C LEU A 73 -31.45 3.82 -16.47
N MET A 74 -30.46 3.24 -17.16
CA MET A 74 -29.47 2.37 -16.53
C MET A 74 -28.70 3.12 -15.42
N GLN A 75 -28.33 4.39 -15.64
CA GLN A 75 -27.62 5.22 -14.67
C GLN A 75 -28.51 5.57 -13.47
N ILE A 76 -29.77 5.94 -13.70
CA ILE A 76 -30.74 6.17 -12.62
C ILE A 76 -30.98 4.90 -11.80
N ALA A 77 -31.12 3.74 -12.45
CA ALA A 77 -31.30 2.47 -11.75
C ALA A 77 -30.10 2.13 -10.87
N ALA A 78 -28.87 2.30 -11.39
CA ALA A 78 -27.65 2.10 -10.61
C ALA A 78 -27.55 3.08 -9.41
N LEU A 79 -27.93 4.34 -9.62
CA LEU A 79 -27.94 5.37 -8.59
C LEU A 79 -28.96 5.06 -7.48
N LEU A 80 -30.18 4.66 -7.85
CA LEU A 80 -31.22 4.27 -6.90
C LEU A 80 -30.83 3.02 -6.11
N ALA A 81 -30.22 2.03 -6.76
CA ALA A 81 -29.69 0.84 -6.07
C ALA A 81 -28.59 1.22 -5.07
N ALA A 82 -27.68 2.14 -5.43
CA ALA A 82 -26.65 2.63 -4.53
C ALA A 82 -27.26 3.37 -3.32
N LEU A 83 -28.23 4.26 -3.53
CA LEU A 83 -28.93 4.95 -2.43
C LEU A 83 -29.69 4.00 -1.52
N ALA A 84 -30.44 3.05 -2.10
CA ALA A 84 -31.16 2.02 -1.34
C ALA A 84 -30.19 1.19 -0.49
N SER A 85 -29.02 0.82 -1.05
CA SER A 85 -28.01 0.09 -0.29
C SER A 85 -27.48 0.90 0.91
N LEU A 86 -27.24 2.21 0.75
CA LEU A 86 -26.81 3.09 1.86
C LEU A 86 -27.90 3.22 2.92
N LEU A 87 -29.14 3.47 2.52
CA LEU A 87 -30.28 3.61 3.44
C LEU A 87 -30.53 2.34 4.24
N TRP A 88 -30.46 1.17 3.60
CA TRP A 88 -30.60 -0.14 4.27
C TRP A 88 -29.59 -0.31 5.42
N ARG A 89 -28.38 0.23 5.29
CA ARG A 89 -27.29 0.05 6.26
C ARG A 89 -27.36 1.01 7.45
N VAL A 90 -28.15 2.10 7.37
CA VAL A 90 -28.29 3.09 8.46
C VAL A 90 -28.75 2.45 9.77
N SER A 91 -29.59 1.43 9.71
CA SER A 91 -30.16 0.77 10.90
C SER A 91 -29.23 -0.26 11.54
N SER A 92 -28.35 -0.88 10.75
CA SER A 92 -27.56 -2.04 11.17
C SER A 92 -26.12 -1.69 11.50
N TRP A 93 -25.59 -0.60 10.95
CA TRP A 93 -24.18 -0.23 11.03
C TRP A 93 -23.98 1.13 11.71
N PRO A 94 -22.80 1.39 12.31
CA PRO A 94 -22.50 2.68 12.96
C PRO A 94 -22.64 3.91 12.03
N SER A 95 -22.34 3.72 10.75
CA SER A 95 -22.60 4.66 9.65
C SER A 95 -22.96 3.88 8.38
N PRO A 96 -23.54 4.53 7.35
CA PRO A 96 -23.99 3.84 6.13
C PRO A 96 -22.89 3.12 5.35
N ILE A 97 -21.62 3.45 5.61
CA ILE A 97 -20.46 2.86 4.90
C ILE A 97 -19.51 2.08 5.80
N THR A 98 -19.57 2.22 7.12
CA THR A 98 -18.66 1.54 8.06
C THR A 98 -19.33 0.28 8.63
N PRO A 99 -18.90 -0.94 8.25
CA PRO A 99 -19.54 -2.18 8.67
C PRO A 99 -19.61 -2.40 10.18
N GLY A 100 -20.63 -3.11 10.68
CA GLY A 100 -20.74 -3.44 12.12
C GLY A 100 -19.77 -4.55 12.57
N PRO A 101 -19.66 -4.82 13.89
CA PRO A 101 -18.74 -5.80 14.47
C PRO A 101 -18.86 -7.24 13.94
N ALA A 102 -20.01 -7.62 13.39
CA ALA A 102 -20.24 -8.94 12.77
C ALA A 102 -19.33 -9.23 11.56
N TRP A 103 -18.72 -8.19 10.98
CA TRP A 103 -17.78 -8.28 9.86
C TRP A 103 -16.31 -8.42 10.29
N LYS A 104 -16.01 -8.44 11.60
CA LYS A 104 -14.66 -8.72 12.11
C LYS A 104 -14.19 -10.12 11.63
N PRO A 105 -12.93 -10.28 11.20
CA PRO A 105 -12.44 -11.54 10.69
C PRO A 105 -12.47 -12.65 11.74
N ARG A 106 -12.75 -13.87 11.30
CA ARG A 106 -12.69 -15.08 12.13
C ARG A 106 -11.31 -15.72 12.03
N VAL A 107 -10.99 -16.53 13.03
CA VAL A 107 -9.74 -17.28 13.07
C VAL A 107 -9.71 -18.22 11.86
N GLY A 108 -8.66 -18.14 11.05
CA GLY A 108 -8.50 -18.94 9.83
C GLY A 108 -9.08 -18.35 8.55
N ASP A 109 -9.79 -17.22 8.61
CA ASP A 109 -10.26 -16.53 7.40
C ASP A 109 -9.08 -16.02 6.57
N ASN A 110 -9.25 -15.95 5.25
CA ASN A 110 -8.27 -15.28 4.38
C ASN A 110 -8.46 -13.75 4.46
N PRO A 111 -7.51 -12.98 5.04
CA PRO A 111 -7.70 -11.57 5.30
C PRO A 111 -8.02 -10.74 4.05
N ALA A 112 -7.33 -11.01 2.93
CA ALA A 112 -7.54 -10.27 1.69
C ALA A 112 -8.96 -10.47 1.15
N TRP A 113 -9.47 -11.70 1.13
CA TRP A 113 -10.84 -11.98 0.68
C TRP A 113 -11.89 -11.35 1.58
N SER A 114 -11.69 -11.39 2.90
CA SER A 114 -12.58 -10.75 3.86
C SER A 114 -12.63 -9.23 3.67
N ILE A 115 -11.50 -8.58 3.38
CA ILE A 115 -11.47 -7.16 3.02
C ILE A 115 -12.26 -6.90 1.74
N LEU A 116 -12.05 -7.69 0.67
CA LEU A 116 -12.77 -7.51 -0.58
C LEU A 116 -14.29 -7.68 -0.42
N ALA A 117 -14.72 -8.69 0.34
CA ALA A 117 -16.13 -8.92 0.64
C ALA A 117 -16.74 -7.77 1.45
N LEU A 118 -16.00 -7.30 2.46
CA LEU A 118 -16.40 -6.16 3.30
C LEU A 118 -16.57 -4.88 2.47
N LEU A 119 -15.59 -4.56 1.61
CA LEU A 119 -15.64 -3.38 0.74
C LEU A 119 -16.75 -3.49 -0.31
N ALA A 120 -16.94 -4.69 -0.89
CA ALA A 120 -18.03 -4.95 -1.83
C ALA A 120 -19.40 -4.70 -1.19
N ALA A 121 -19.62 -5.24 0.02
CA ALA A 121 -20.84 -5.07 0.79
C ALA A 121 -21.00 -3.65 1.36
N GLY A 122 -19.90 -2.93 1.61
CA GLY A 122 -19.89 -1.60 2.23
C GLY A 122 -20.00 -0.44 1.24
N VAL A 123 -19.26 -0.46 0.14
CA VAL A 123 -19.24 0.66 -0.81
C VAL A 123 -19.16 0.24 -2.28
N GLY A 124 -19.24 -1.05 -2.60
CA GLY A 124 -19.17 -1.53 -3.99
C GLY A 124 -20.14 -0.83 -4.94
N LEU A 125 -21.43 -0.78 -4.60
CA LEU A 125 -22.45 -0.11 -5.42
C LEU A 125 -22.29 1.42 -5.47
N PRO A 126 -22.15 2.15 -4.34
CA PRO A 126 -21.87 3.59 -4.37
C PRO A 126 -20.62 3.95 -5.19
N TYR A 127 -19.51 3.23 -4.99
CA TYR A 127 -18.28 3.48 -5.71
C TYR A 127 -18.40 3.12 -7.20
N PHE A 128 -19.11 2.05 -7.54
CA PHE A 128 -19.43 1.72 -8.94
C PHE A 128 -20.11 2.90 -9.65
N VAL A 129 -21.11 3.51 -9.02
CA VAL A 129 -21.78 4.69 -9.57
C VAL A 129 -20.81 5.86 -9.73
N LEU A 130 -20.05 6.20 -8.67
CA LEU A 130 -19.05 7.28 -8.72
C LEU A 130 -18.05 7.07 -9.86
N SER A 131 -17.53 5.85 -10.00
CA SER A 131 -16.54 5.48 -11.03
C SER A 131 -17.09 5.58 -12.46
N SER A 132 -18.39 5.38 -12.65
CA SER A 132 -19.05 5.50 -13.96
C SER A 132 -19.31 6.97 -14.37
N THR A 133 -19.23 7.92 -13.43
CA THR A 133 -19.63 9.32 -13.61
C THR A 133 -18.78 10.04 -14.65
N SER A 134 -17.47 10.11 -14.43
CA SER A 134 -16.55 10.84 -15.31
C SER A 134 -16.59 10.35 -16.77
N PRO A 135 -16.50 9.04 -17.08
CA PRO A 135 -16.60 8.58 -18.46
C PRO A 135 -17.98 8.80 -19.07
N ALA A 136 -19.07 8.71 -18.30
CA ALA A 136 -20.42 9.00 -18.79
C ALA A 136 -20.58 10.47 -19.16
N LEU A 137 -20.25 11.38 -18.22
CA LEU A 137 -20.41 12.83 -18.42
C LEU A 137 -19.48 13.37 -19.49
N GLN A 138 -18.22 12.93 -19.57
CA GLN A 138 -17.30 13.35 -20.63
C GLN A 138 -17.84 13.00 -22.02
N ARG A 139 -18.44 11.81 -22.16
CA ARG A 139 -19.05 11.39 -23.42
C ARG A 139 -20.31 12.22 -23.74
N TRP A 140 -21.20 12.42 -22.78
CA TRP A 140 -22.41 13.22 -22.98
C TRP A 140 -22.08 14.67 -23.33
N TYR A 141 -21.08 15.25 -22.66
CA TYR A 141 -20.57 16.58 -22.95
C TYR A 141 -20.09 16.71 -24.40
N SER A 142 -19.41 15.69 -24.93
CA SER A 142 -18.95 15.67 -26.33
C SER A 142 -20.09 15.66 -27.36
N PHE A 143 -21.28 15.16 -27.00
CA PHE A 143 -22.45 15.12 -27.88
C PHE A 143 -23.21 16.45 -27.93
N MET A 144 -23.20 17.24 -26.84
CA MET A 144 -24.03 18.45 -26.75
C MET A 144 -23.40 19.72 -27.34
N GLN A 145 -22.07 19.88 -27.26
CA GLN A 145 -21.43 21.15 -27.68
C GLN A 145 -20.86 21.15 -29.12
N GLY A 146 -20.95 20.02 -29.83
CA GLY A 146 -20.20 19.86 -31.08
C GLY A 146 -18.68 20.03 -30.88
N ARG A 147 -17.90 20.00 -31.97
CA ARG A 147 -16.42 20.06 -31.96
C ARG A 147 -15.80 21.33 -31.35
N ARG A 148 -16.56 22.26 -30.76
CA ARG A 148 -16.11 23.62 -30.39
C ARG A 148 -15.40 23.77 -29.04
N ARG A 149 -15.49 22.81 -28.10
CA ARG A 149 -14.71 22.84 -26.84
C ARG A 149 -14.09 21.49 -26.51
N SER A 150 -12.84 21.53 -26.05
CA SER A 150 -12.09 20.30 -25.76
C SER A 150 -12.61 19.64 -24.47
N PRO A 151 -12.87 18.32 -24.45
CA PRO A 151 -13.35 17.60 -23.26
C PRO A 151 -12.37 17.60 -22.07
N TYR A 152 -11.16 18.11 -22.25
CA TYR A 152 -10.06 18.05 -21.28
C TYR A 152 -10.31 18.88 -20.02
N LEU A 153 -11.20 19.89 -20.07
CA LEU A 153 -11.53 20.70 -18.88
C LEU A 153 -12.20 19.85 -17.79
N LEU A 154 -13.15 18.98 -18.14
CA LEU A 154 -13.79 18.08 -17.17
C LEU A 154 -12.81 17.04 -16.63
N TYR A 155 -11.85 16.61 -17.44
CA TYR A 155 -10.78 15.72 -16.99
C TYR A 155 -9.87 16.40 -15.95
N ALA A 156 -9.48 17.66 -16.18
CA ALA A 156 -8.70 18.44 -15.22
C ALA A 156 -9.46 18.66 -13.90
N VAL A 157 -10.78 18.94 -13.97
CA VAL A 157 -11.64 19.09 -12.79
C VAL A 157 -11.75 17.79 -11.99
N SER A 158 -11.90 16.65 -12.67
CA SER A 158 -11.88 15.32 -12.04
C SER A 158 -10.59 15.10 -11.27
N ASN A 159 -9.45 15.39 -11.89
CA ASN A 159 -8.13 15.22 -11.28
C ASN A 159 -7.91 16.14 -10.07
N ALA A 160 -8.40 17.40 -10.14
CA ALA A 160 -8.37 18.32 -9.01
C ALA A 160 -9.23 17.79 -7.84
N GLY A 161 -10.42 17.26 -8.13
CA GLY A 161 -11.28 16.60 -7.14
C GLY A 161 -10.59 15.41 -6.48
N SER A 162 -9.96 14.54 -7.26
CA SER A 162 -9.18 13.40 -6.75
C SER A 162 -8.03 13.83 -5.84
N LEU A 163 -7.23 14.81 -6.27
CA LEU A 163 -6.08 15.29 -5.49
C LEU A 163 -6.52 15.96 -4.18
N LEU A 164 -7.57 16.80 -4.22
CA LEU A 164 -8.13 17.42 -3.02
C LEU A 164 -8.78 16.37 -2.11
N GLY A 165 -9.48 15.37 -2.65
CA GLY A 165 -10.03 14.28 -1.87
C GLY A 165 -8.95 13.51 -1.13
N LEU A 166 -7.75 13.40 -1.71
CA LEU A 166 -6.65 12.67 -1.11
C LEU A 166 -5.87 13.49 -0.06
N VAL A 167 -5.55 14.75 -0.38
CA VAL A 167 -4.76 15.62 0.51
C VAL A 167 -5.58 16.11 1.71
N THR A 168 -6.87 16.39 1.52
CA THR A 168 -7.72 16.90 2.62
C THR A 168 -7.99 15.84 3.68
N TYR A 169 -7.80 14.55 3.39
CA TYR A 169 -8.05 13.49 4.35
C TYR A 169 -7.15 13.59 5.60
N PRO A 170 -5.81 13.43 5.50
CA PRO A 170 -4.94 13.52 6.67
C PRO A 170 -4.85 14.94 7.26
N SER A 171 -5.08 15.99 6.46
CA SER A 171 -4.88 17.38 6.91
C SER A 171 -6.11 18.01 7.55
N LEU A 172 -7.32 17.61 7.16
CA LEU A 172 -8.57 18.22 7.62
C LEU A 172 -9.56 17.18 8.16
N VAL A 173 -9.85 16.12 7.41
CA VAL A 173 -10.92 15.17 7.74
C VAL A 173 -10.55 14.32 8.95
N GLU A 174 -9.37 13.70 8.93
CA GLU A 174 -8.89 12.81 9.99
C GLU A 174 -8.67 13.54 11.33
N PRO A 175 -8.07 14.75 11.37
CA PRO A 175 -7.91 15.47 12.63
C PRO A 175 -9.22 15.99 13.22
N ALA A 176 -10.20 16.35 12.37
CA ALA A 176 -11.42 17.04 12.79
C ALA A 176 -12.61 16.12 13.09
N LEU A 177 -12.70 14.96 12.44
CA LEU A 177 -13.87 14.08 12.49
C LEU A 177 -13.52 12.67 12.95
N THR A 178 -14.37 12.10 13.79
CA THR A 178 -14.31 10.67 14.12
C THR A 178 -14.70 9.81 12.92
N VAL A 179 -14.24 8.57 12.83
CA VAL A 179 -14.43 7.71 11.65
C VAL A 179 -15.93 7.50 11.35
N ARG A 180 -16.77 7.41 12.39
CA ARG A 180 -18.23 7.39 12.24
C ARG A 180 -18.77 8.64 11.56
N HIS A 181 -18.35 9.82 12.01
CA HIS A 181 -18.79 11.09 11.41
C HIS A 181 -18.24 11.27 10.00
N GLN A 182 -17.03 10.77 9.70
CA GLN A 182 -16.50 10.71 8.33
C GLN A 182 -17.44 9.90 7.42
N GLY A 183 -17.91 8.74 7.87
CA GLY A 183 -18.84 7.90 7.11
C GLY A 183 -20.21 8.55 6.87
N VAL A 184 -20.76 9.25 7.87
CA VAL A 184 -22.00 10.01 7.73
C VAL A 184 -21.83 11.19 6.78
N ALA A 185 -20.78 12.00 6.96
CA ALA A 185 -20.49 13.15 6.11
C ALA A 185 -20.30 12.74 4.64
N TRP A 186 -19.57 11.64 4.41
CA TRP A 186 -19.41 11.08 3.07
C TRP A 186 -20.75 10.64 2.47
N SER A 187 -21.62 10.00 3.25
CA SER A 187 -22.94 9.54 2.79
C SER A 187 -23.87 10.71 2.43
N ILE A 188 -23.82 11.80 3.19
CA ILE A 188 -24.52 13.06 2.86
C ILE A 188 -23.96 13.64 1.55
N GLY A 189 -22.64 13.69 1.42
CA GLY A 189 -21.97 14.13 0.18
C GLY A 189 -22.38 13.28 -1.03
N PHE A 190 -22.49 11.97 -0.86
CA PHE A 190 -22.99 11.06 -1.89
C PHE A 190 -24.46 11.35 -2.24
N GLY A 191 -25.31 11.69 -1.27
CA GLY A 191 -26.70 12.13 -1.54
C GLY A 191 -26.78 13.40 -2.39
N VAL A 192 -25.94 14.40 -2.08
CA VAL A 192 -25.82 15.64 -2.88
C VAL A 192 -25.33 15.34 -4.30
N PHE A 193 -24.30 14.50 -4.40
CA PHE A 193 -23.81 13.99 -5.69
C PHE A 193 -24.92 13.29 -6.46
N ALA A 194 -25.70 12.42 -5.81
CA ALA A 194 -26.77 11.66 -6.44
C ALA A 194 -27.86 12.58 -7.01
N ALA A 195 -28.31 13.57 -6.24
CA ALA A 195 -29.33 14.51 -6.68
C ALA A 195 -28.86 15.33 -7.91
N THR A 196 -27.63 15.84 -7.85
CA THR A 196 -27.05 16.65 -8.93
C THR A 196 -26.71 15.81 -10.18
N PHE A 197 -26.26 14.58 -10.01
CA PHE A 197 -26.03 13.65 -11.12
C PHE A 197 -27.35 13.21 -11.77
N ALA A 198 -28.37 12.88 -10.98
CA ALA A 198 -29.70 12.53 -11.50
C ALA A 198 -30.29 13.66 -12.35
N TYR A 199 -30.13 14.92 -11.92
CA TYR A 199 -30.52 16.09 -12.71
C TYR A 199 -29.85 16.11 -14.09
N LEU A 200 -28.52 15.88 -14.15
CA LEU A 200 -27.79 15.81 -15.42
C LEU A 200 -28.25 14.64 -16.30
N VAL A 201 -28.52 13.49 -15.71
CA VAL A 201 -29.02 12.30 -16.44
C VAL A 201 -30.40 12.58 -17.04
N VAL A 202 -31.31 13.20 -16.28
CA VAL A 202 -32.65 13.58 -16.77
C VAL A 202 -32.55 14.64 -17.88
N ALA A 203 -31.70 15.65 -17.70
CA ALA A 203 -31.45 16.66 -18.74
C ALA A 203 -30.90 16.04 -20.02
N PHE A 204 -29.99 15.07 -19.91
CA PHE A 204 -29.44 14.32 -21.06
C PHE A 204 -30.51 13.48 -21.77
N MET A 205 -31.44 12.85 -21.03
CA MET A 205 -32.54 12.08 -21.61
C MET A 205 -33.60 12.97 -22.30
N ALA A 206 -33.76 14.21 -21.82
CA ALA A 206 -34.74 15.17 -22.33
C ALA A 206 -34.26 15.96 -23.55
N ASP A 207 -32.96 16.00 -23.82
CA ASP A 207 -32.39 16.74 -24.95
C ASP A 207 -32.71 16.06 -26.30
N PRO A 208 -33.46 16.70 -27.22
CA PRO A 208 -33.82 16.16 -28.53
C PRO A 208 -32.66 16.15 -29.55
N GLY A 209 -31.41 16.40 -29.12
CA GLY A 209 -30.24 16.39 -29.99
C GLY A 209 -30.12 15.16 -30.91
N PRO A 210 -29.32 15.23 -31.98
CA PRO A 210 -29.37 14.29 -33.10
C PRO A 210 -29.28 12.83 -32.63
N ALA A 211 -30.22 12.00 -33.06
CA ALA A 211 -30.31 10.60 -32.68
C ALA A 211 -28.94 9.91 -32.80
N LEU A 212 -28.56 9.08 -31.83
CA LEU A 212 -27.34 8.25 -31.91
C LEU A 212 -27.27 7.44 -33.24
N ASP A 213 -28.43 7.21 -33.86
CA ASP A 213 -28.59 6.51 -35.13
C ASP A 213 -28.15 7.34 -36.37
N SER A 214 -28.24 8.68 -36.36
CA SER A 214 -27.87 9.48 -37.55
C SER A 214 -26.35 9.59 -37.78
N ILE A 215 -25.53 9.22 -36.79
CA ILE A 215 -24.07 9.14 -36.89
C ILE A 215 -23.60 7.76 -37.39
N ARG A 216 -24.42 6.71 -37.20
CA ARG A 216 -24.18 5.38 -37.78
C ARG A 216 -24.26 5.38 -39.30
N ASP A 217 -25.14 6.19 -39.89
CA ASP A 217 -25.28 6.30 -41.35
C ASP A 217 -24.33 7.31 -42.00
N THR A 218 -23.97 8.41 -41.32
CA THR A 218 -23.02 9.39 -41.88
C THR A 218 -21.56 8.93 -41.89
N SER A 219 -21.21 7.90 -41.11
CA SER A 219 -19.90 7.23 -41.21
C SER A 219 -19.80 6.24 -42.40
N ARG A 220 -20.91 5.99 -43.11
CA ARG A 220 -20.98 5.22 -44.36
C ARG A 220 -21.10 6.07 -45.62
N ALA A 221 -21.46 7.35 -45.49
CA ALA A 221 -21.61 8.24 -46.64
C ALA A 221 -20.25 8.78 -47.11
N LYS A 222 -19.89 8.48 -48.36
CA LYS A 222 -18.78 9.11 -49.10
C LYS A 222 -18.92 10.64 -48.99
N PRO A 223 -17.86 11.40 -48.67
CA PRO A 223 -17.93 12.85 -48.73
C PRO A 223 -18.17 13.27 -50.19
N ALA A 224 -19.33 13.90 -50.44
CA ALA A 224 -19.62 14.53 -51.71
C ALA A 224 -18.75 15.78 -51.86
N ASN A 225 -18.10 15.89 -53.01
CA ASN A 225 -17.28 17.01 -53.44
C ASN A 225 -18.04 18.33 -53.31
N LEU A 226 -17.56 19.23 -52.44
CA LEU A 226 -17.73 20.66 -52.58
C LEU A 226 -16.34 21.27 -52.46
N ALA A 227 -15.80 21.63 -53.62
CA ALA A 227 -14.53 22.31 -53.77
C ALA A 227 -14.69 23.78 -53.36
N ASP A 228 -13.73 24.29 -52.60
CA ASP A 228 -13.44 25.72 -52.48
C ASP A 228 -11.96 25.91 -52.88
N PRO A 229 -11.64 26.71 -53.91
CA PRO A 229 -10.29 26.77 -54.48
C PRO A 229 -9.46 27.86 -53.82
N GLY A 230 -8.42 27.49 -53.06
CA GLY A 230 -7.42 28.47 -52.63
C GLY A 230 -6.61 28.12 -51.39
N GLU A 231 -5.94 26.96 -51.36
CA GLU A 231 -4.78 26.72 -50.48
C GLU A 231 -4.01 25.46 -50.92
N SER A 232 -3.42 25.53 -52.12
CA SER A 232 -2.25 24.73 -52.51
C SER A 232 -1.03 25.54 -52.08
N GLN A 233 -0.04 25.07 -51.34
CA GLN A 233 0.78 23.87 -51.51
C GLN A 233 1.55 23.68 -50.19
N LEU A 234 1.54 22.48 -49.57
CA LEU A 234 2.50 21.95 -48.56
C LEU A 234 1.93 20.81 -47.67
N SER A 235 0.97 20.00 -48.12
CA SER A 235 0.39 18.92 -47.28
C SER A 235 0.00 17.63 -48.02
N ASP A 236 0.85 17.12 -48.91
CA ASP A 236 0.54 15.87 -49.64
C ASP A 236 1.03 14.58 -48.94
N ALA A 237 1.52 14.65 -47.70
CA ALA A 237 1.95 13.46 -46.94
C ALA A 237 1.16 13.19 -45.64
N GLN A 238 0.28 14.10 -45.21
CA GLN A 238 -0.48 13.97 -43.94
C GLN A 238 -1.97 13.73 -44.12
N THR A 239 -2.49 13.79 -45.35
CA THR A 239 -3.93 13.73 -45.63
C THR A 239 -4.45 12.31 -45.92
N ALA A 240 -3.58 11.30 -45.93
CA ALA A 240 -3.95 9.91 -46.23
C ALA A 240 -4.31 9.04 -45.00
N GLU A 241 -4.08 9.51 -43.76
CA GLU A 241 -4.40 8.73 -42.54
C GLU A 241 -5.61 9.26 -41.74
N THR A 242 -6.21 10.36 -42.15
CA THR A 242 -7.27 11.05 -41.38
C THR A 242 -8.71 10.68 -41.76
N SER A 243 -8.91 9.80 -42.74
CA SER A 243 -10.24 9.43 -43.26
C SER A 243 -10.36 7.91 -43.45
N GLY A 244 -10.71 7.20 -42.37
CA GLY A 244 -11.08 5.79 -42.40
C GLY A 244 -10.83 5.12 -41.06
N GLY A 245 -11.87 4.54 -40.45
CA GLY A 245 -11.77 3.78 -39.21
C GLY A 245 -10.91 2.52 -39.37
N LEU A 246 -9.58 2.64 -39.29
CA LEU A 246 -8.70 1.49 -39.16
C LEU A 246 -8.95 0.83 -37.79
N PRO A 247 -8.97 -0.52 -37.70
CA PRO A 247 -9.10 -1.21 -36.44
C PRO A 247 -7.93 -0.87 -35.51
N LEU A 248 -8.25 -0.59 -34.24
CA LEU A 248 -7.23 -0.39 -33.21
C LEU A 248 -6.33 -1.63 -33.17
N ARG A 249 -5.04 -1.45 -33.47
CA ARG A 249 -4.12 -2.59 -33.43
C ARG A 249 -3.97 -3.06 -31.98
N LEU A 250 -4.20 -4.36 -31.74
CA LEU A 250 -4.12 -5.01 -30.42
C LEU A 250 -2.85 -4.62 -29.64
N ARG A 251 -1.73 -4.42 -30.35
CA ARG A 251 -0.47 -3.93 -29.79
C ARG A 251 -0.58 -2.65 -28.96
N TYR A 252 -1.43 -1.68 -29.34
CA TYR A 252 -1.57 -0.43 -28.59
C TYR A 252 -2.39 -0.62 -27.32
N ILE A 253 -3.44 -1.45 -27.37
CA ILE A 253 -4.23 -1.83 -26.20
C ILE A 253 -3.32 -2.51 -25.17
N LEU A 254 -2.56 -3.51 -25.60
CA LEU A 254 -1.60 -4.21 -24.74
C LEU A 254 -0.56 -3.26 -24.16
N LEU A 255 -0.04 -2.32 -24.96
CA LEU A 255 0.96 -1.36 -24.50
C LEU A 255 0.39 -0.37 -23.48
N TRP A 256 -0.82 0.17 -23.69
CA TRP A 256 -1.48 1.04 -22.71
C TRP A 256 -1.76 0.31 -21.40
N THR A 257 -2.25 -0.93 -21.49
CA THR A 257 -2.48 -1.79 -20.32
C THR A 257 -1.17 -2.10 -19.59
N ALA A 258 -0.08 -2.40 -20.32
CA ALA A 258 1.22 -2.68 -19.71
C ALA A 258 1.83 -1.44 -19.04
N LEU A 259 1.78 -0.27 -19.66
CA LEU A 259 2.26 0.99 -19.09
C LEU A 259 1.50 1.35 -17.80
N ALA A 260 0.16 1.29 -17.84
CA ALA A 260 -0.66 1.56 -16.66
C ALA A 260 -0.46 0.50 -15.56
N GLY A 261 -0.32 -0.77 -15.92
CA GLY A 261 -0.04 -1.85 -14.98
C GLY A 261 1.33 -1.76 -14.33
N CYS A 262 2.36 -1.34 -15.08
CA CYS A 262 3.67 -1.07 -14.52
C CYS A 262 3.65 0.08 -13.50
N ALA A 263 2.94 1.17 -13.80
CA ALA A 263 2.80 2.29 -12.88
C ALA A 263 2.05 1.89 -11.59
N SER A 264 0.97 1.10 -11.72
CA SER A 264 0.21 0.61 -10.56
C SER A 264 1.02 -0.40 -9.73
N ALA A 265 1.73 -1.33 -10.38
CA ALA A 265 2.62 -2.26 -9.68
C ALA A 265 3.72 -1.51 -8.92
N MET A 266 4.30 -0.47 -9.53
CA MET A 266 5.30 0.38 -8.87
C MET A 266 4.73 1.11 -7.64
N LEU A 267 3.50 1.63 -7.74
CA LEU A 267 2.80 2.26 -6.60
C LEU A 267 2.70 1.30 -5.41
N LEU A 268 2.17 0.08 -5.64
CA LEU A 268 1.98 -0.88 -4.55
C LEU A 268 3.32 -1.41 -4.02
N ALA A 269 4.26 -1.75 -4.91
CA ALA A 269 5.57 -2.27 -4.52
C ALA A 269 6.37 -1.24 -3.70
N THR A 270 6.36 0.03 -4.11
CA THR A 270 7.00 1.12 -3.37
C THR A 270 6.35 1.35 -2.03
N THR A 271 5.01 1.37 -1.98
CA THR A 271 4.26 1.55 -0.73
C THR A 271 4.58 0.44 0.26
N ASN A 272 4.61 -0.81 -0.19
CA ASN A 272 4.95 -1.95 0.65
C ASN A 272 6.41 -1.86 1.17
N GLN A 273 7.36 -1.47 0.31
CA GLN A 273 8.75 -1.26 0.72
C GLN A 273 8.89 -0.16 1.80
N ILE A 274 8.17 0.96 1.65
CA ILE A 274 8.18 2.05 2.64
C ILE A 274 7.55 1.59 3.96
N CYS A 275 6.41 0.90 3.90
CA CYS A 275 5.65 0.52 5.09
C CYS A 275 6.29 -0.65 5.87
N GLN A 276 7.17 -1.46 5.26
CA GLN A 276 7.93 -2.49 5.98
C GLN A 276 8.90 -1.93 7.03
N ASN A 277 9.37 -0.68 6.86
CA ASN A 277 10.40 -0.10 7.73
C ASN A 277 9.85 0.91 8.77
N LEU A 278 8.65 1.44 8.55
CA LEU A 278 8.01 2.43 9.41
C LEU A 278 6.81 1.81 10.12
N ALA A 279 5.63 1.94 9.52
CA ALA A 279 4.33 1.59 10.05
C ALA A 279 3.37 1.57 8.86
N SER A 280 2.35 0.72 8.89
CA SER A 280 1.24 0.88 7.95
C SER A 280 0.24 1.86 8.55
N VAL A 281 0.33 3.13 8.19
CA VAL A 281 -0.62 4.16 8.64
C VAL A 281 -1.19 4.90 7.42
N PRO A 282 -2.47 5.30 7.43
CA PRO A 282 -3.12 5.95 6.30
C PRO A 282 -2.32 7.12 5.72
N LEU A 283 -1.67 7.92 6.57
CA LEU A 283 -0.80 9.02 6.15
C LEU A 283 0.31 8.59 5.18
N LEU A 284 0.98 7.46 5.45
CA LEU A 284 2.07 6.97 4.62
C LEU A 284 1.57 6.41 3.29
N TRP A 285 0.29 6.04 3.19
CA TRP A 285 -0.33 5.59 1.95
C TRP A 285 -0.72 6.76 1.05
N VAL A 286 -1.12 7.89 1.64
CA VAL A 286 -1.49 9.12 0.92
C VAL A 286 -0.33 9.64 0.08
N LEU A 287 0.92 9.60 0.57
CA LEU A 287 2.08 10.13 -0.16
C LEU A 287 2.33 9.40 -1.51
N PRO A 288 2.53 8.07 -1.56
CA PRO A 288 2.68 7.34 -2.83
C PRO A 288 1.50 7.55 -3.78
N LEU A 289 0.27 7.50 -3.26
CA LEU A 289 -0.93 7.67 -4.07
C LEU A 289 -1.04 9.10 -4.62
N THR A 290 -0.63 10.13 -3.86
CA THR A 290 -0.50 11.52 -4.34
C THR A 290 0.45 11.59 -5.53
N LEU A 291 1.64 11.01 -5.42
CA LEU A 291 2.65 11.06 -6.48
C LEU A 291 2.19 10.34 -7.74
N TYR A 292 1.52 9.19 -7.57
CA TYR A 292 0.90 8.46 -8.66
C TYR A 292 -0.16 9.32 -9.38
N LEU A 293 -1.09 9.95 -8.66
CA LEU A 293 -2.11 10.81 -9.27
C LEU A 293 -1.53 12.09 -9.87
N LEU A 294 -0.57 12.72 -9.19
CA LEU A 294 0.12 13.91 -9.68
C LEU A 294 0.76 13.62 -11.05
N SER A 295 1.35 12.44 -11.23
CA SER A 295 1.91 12.06 -12.52
C SER A 295 0.85 11.97 -13.63
N PHE A 296 -0.36 11.50 -13.33
CA PHE A 296 -1.51 11.59 -14.27
C PHE A 296 -1.86 13.03 -14.57
N VAL A 297 -2.00 13.88 -13.55
CA VAL A 297 -2.35 15.30 -13.72
C VAL A 297 -1.34 16.00 -14.62
N LEU A 298 -0.04 15.85 -14.32
CA LEU A 298 1.04 16.47 -15.08
C LEU A 298 1.06 15.97 -16.52
N CYS A 299 1.03 14.65 -16.74
CA CYS A 299 1.12 14.09 -18.09
C CYS A 299 -0.08 14.42 -18.98
N PHE A 300 -1.29 14.56 -18.42
CA PHE A 300 -2.50 14.85 -19.17
C PHE A 300 -2.84 16.35 -19.27
N SER A 301 -2.09 17.23 -18.59
CA SER A 301 -2.33 18.69 -18.61
C SER A 301 -1.98 19.38 -19.94
N GLY A 302 -1.17 18.73 -20.79
CA GLY A 302 -0.81 19.24 -22.12
C GLY A 302 0.55 18.71 -22.60
N ASP A 303 0.97 19.10 -23.81
CA ASP A 303 2.16 18.55 -24.46
C ASP A 303 3.49 18.92 -23.77
N ARG A 304 3.48 19.89 -22.85
CA ARG A 304 4.65 20.28 -22.04
C ARG A 304 4.78 19.49 -20.73
N GLY A 305 3.75 18.74 -20.33
CA GLY A 305 3.71 18.07 -19.02
C GLY A 305 4.69 16.90 -18.89
N TYR A 306 5.14 16.34 -20.01
CA TYR A 306 6.08 15.22 -20.03
C TYR A 306 7.16 15.41 -21.10
N SER A 307 8.42 15.42 -20.67
CA SER A 307 9.58 15.34 -21.55
C SER A 307 10.26 13.98 -21.38
N ARG A 308 10.17 13.15 -22.43
CA ARG A 308 10.79 11.82 -22.50
C ARG A 308 12.28 11.86 -22.14
N ARG A 309 13.01 12.88 -22.63
CA ARG A 309 14.45 13.02 -22.38
C ARG A 309 14.73 13.29 -20.89
N VAL A 310 14.04 14.25 -20.29
CA VAL A 310 14.25 14.61 -18.88
C VAL A 310 13.90 13.45 -17.97
N TRP A 311 12.72 12.86 -18.14
CA TRP A 311 12.25 11.79 -17.26
C TRP A 311 13.00 10.47 -17.43
N SER A 312 13.61 10.20 -18.60
CA SER A 312 14.53 9.07 -18.74
C SER A 312 15.80 9.22 -17.89
N TRP A 313 16.33 10.45 -17.74
CA TRP A 313 17.46 10.72 -16.85
C TRP A 313 17.08 10.63 -15.38
N VAL A 314 15.93 11.21 -15.02
CA VAL A 314 15.40 11.11 -13.65
C VAL A 314 15.17 9.65 -13.27
N LEU A 315 14.62 8.83 -14.17
CA LEU A 315 14.46 7.39 -13.95
C LEU A 315 15.80 6.67 -13.76
N ALA A 316 16.83 7.02 -14.55
CA ALA A 316 18.17 6.44 -14.40
C ALA A 316 18.79 6.76 -13.04
N ILE A 317 18.77 8.03 -12.64
CA ILE A 317 19.29 8.46 -11.33
C ILE A 317 18.51 7.78 -10.20
N ALA A 318 17.18 7.78 -10.28
CA ALA A 318 16.33 7.16 -9.26
C ALA A 318 16.57 5.64 -9.17
N THR A 319 16.79 4.96 -10.29
CA THR A 319 17.14 3.53 -10.33
C THR A 319 18.43 3.26 -9.55
N VAL A 320 19.48 4.05 -9.78
CA VAL A 320 20.75 3.90 -9.06
C VAL A 320 20.61 4.18 -7.58
N SER A 321 19.89 5.25 -7.22
CA SER A 321 19.63 5.58 -5.82
C SER A 321 18.88 4.47 -5.09
N VAL A 322 17.87 3.87 -5.74
CA VAL A 322 17.12 2.73 -5.20
C VAL A 322 18.03 1.51 -5.03
N CYS A 323 18.85 1.18 -6.03
CA CYS A 323 19.82 0.09 -5.89
C CYS A 323 20.82 0.33 -4.75
N HIS A 324 21.31 1.57 -4.59
CA HIS A 324 22.19 1.92 -3.48
C HIS A 324 21.49 1.69 -2.13
N VAL A 325 20.26 2.19 -1.96
CA VAL A 325 19.50 2.00 -0.71
C VAL A 325 19.22 0.53 -0.43
N LEU A 326 18.81 -0.25 -1.44
CA LEU A 326 18.47 -1.67 -1.28
C LEU A 326 19.68 -2.54 -0.91
N TYR A 327 20.85 -2.27 -1.49
CA TYR A 327 22.01 -3.16 -1.36
C TYR A 327 23.10 -2.64 -0.43
N ALA A 328 23.34 -1.32 -0.39
CA ALA A 328 24.31 -0.73 0.54
C ALA A 328 23.68 -0.41 1.90
N GLY A 329 22.36 -0.26 1.94
CA GLY A 329 21.62 0.18 3.12
C GLY A 329 21.82 1.67 3.42
N THR A 330 20.87 2.27 4.12
CA THR A 330 21.01 3.60 4.72
C THR A 330 20.48 3.59 6.14
N HIS A 331 21.08 4.40 7.01
CA HIS A 331 20.57 4.64 8.37
C HIS A 331 19.65 5.87 8.43
N GLN A 332 19.58 6.66 7.35
CA GLN A 332 18.76 7.87 7.28
C GLN A 332 17.42 7.58 6.61
N PHE A 333 16.40 7.37 7.43
CA PHE A 333 15.03 7.09 6.99
C PHE A 333 14.47 8.15 6.02
N ARG A 334 14.65 9.45 6.31
CA ARG A 334 14.13 10.55 5.46
C ARG A 334 14.68 10.47 4.03
N LEU A 335 15.94 10.05 3.88
CA LEU A 335 16.58 9.84 2.59
C LEU A 335 16.01 8.62 1.85
N GLU A 336 15.79 7.52 2.56
CA GLU A 336 15.15 6.32 2.01
C GLU A 336 13.74 6.62 1.47
N LEU A 337 12.92 7.32 2.26
CA LEU A 337 11.59 7.76 1.86
C LEU A 337 11.65 8.64 0.61
N ALA A 338 12.57 9.60 0.57
CA ALA A 338 12.74 10.50 -0.57
C ALA A 338 13.17 9.75 -1.84
N ILE A 339 14.08 8.79 -1.72
CA ILE A 339 14.58 7.98 -2.86
C ILE A 339 13.45 7.11 -3.43
N TYR A 340 12.73 6.37 -2.60
CA TYR A 340 11.62 5.54 -3.05
C TYR A 340 10.48 6.37 -3.66
N SER A 341 10.13 7.50 -3.03
CA SER A 341 9.12 8.43 -3.55
C SER A 341 9.52 9.01 -4.91
N SER A 342 10.79 9.37 -5.07
CA SER A 342 11.33 9.90 -6.33
C SER A 342 11.34 8.84 -7.43
N ALA A 343 11.67 7.59 -7.11
CA ALA A 343 11.64 6.48 -8.05
C ALA A 343 10.21 6.14 -8.50
N LEU A 344 9.26 6.15 -7.57
CA LEU A 344 7.84 6.01 -7.89
C LEU A 344 7.39 7.11 -8.86
N LEU A 345 7.65 8.38 -8.53
CA LEU A 345 7.28 9.51 -9.39
C LEU A 345 7.92 9.38 -10.78
N ALA A 346 9.22 9.06 -10.86
CA ALA A 346 9.92 8.90 -12.13
C ALA A 346 9.32 7.80 -13.00
N CYS A 347 9.07 6.62 -12.41
CA CYS A 347 8.46 5.50 -13.09
C CYS A 347 7.05 5.83 -13.57
N CYS A 348 6.21 6.44 -12.73
CA CYS A 348 4.85 6.83 -13.10
C CYS A 348 4.84 7.92 -14.18
N MET A 349 5.72 8.92 -14.10
CA MET A 349 5.84 9.95 -15.14
C MET A 349 6.25 9.37 -16.49
N VAL A 350 7.17 8.41 -16.52
CA VAL A 350 7.53 7.69 -17.75
C VAL A 350 6.35 6.89 -18.27
N CYS A 351 5.70 6.08 -17.44
CA CYS A 351 4.61 5.22 -17.86
C CYS A 351 3.39 6.01 -18.36
N HIS A 352 2.94 7.00 -17.58
CA HIS A 352 1.79 7.84 -17.95
C HIS A 352 2.13 8.78 -19.11
N GLY A 353 3.32 9.36 -19.13
CA GLY A 353 3.76 10.24 -20.22
C GLY A 353 3.78 9.52 -21.57
N GLU A 354 4.34 8.30 -21.60
CA GLU A 354 4.35 7.47 -22.81
C GLU A 354 2.94 7.00 -23.20
N ALA A 355 2.09 6.66 -22.23
CA ALA A 355 0.69 6.33 -22.51
C ALA A 355 -0.08 7.50 -23.15
N VAL A 356 0.11 8.73 -22.65
CA VAL A 356 -0.52 9.95 -23.21
C VAL A 356 0.01 10.24 -24.60
N ARG A 357 1.31 10.07 -24.87
CA ARG A 357 1.87 10.27 -26.20
C ARG A 357 1.31 9.29 -27.23
N LEU A 358 0.90 8.11 -26.78
CA LEU A 358 0.26 7.08 -27.58
C LEU A 358 -1.28 7.19 -27.58
N LYS A 359 -1.86 8.28 -27.06
CA LYS A 359 -3.31 8.45 -26.98
C LYS A 359 -3.96 8.36 -28.37
N PRO A 360 -5.08 7.63 -28.52
CA PRO A 360 -5.72 7.51 -29.81
C PRO A 360 -6.58 8.75 -30.13
N PRO A 361 -7.05 8.89 -31.39
CA PRO A 361 -8.08 9.87 -31.75
C PRO A 361 -9.34 9.72 -30.91
N ALA A 362 -10.13 10.80 -30.79
CA ALA A 362 -11.30 10.89 -29.90
C ALA A 362 -12.31 9.73 -30.03
N ALA A 363 -12.42 9.11 -31.21
CA ALA A 363 -13.29 7.96 -31.46
C ALA A 363 -12.99 6.72 -30.59
N HIS A 364 -11.75 6.56 -30.12
CA HIS A 364 -11.32 5.38 -29.35
C HIS A 364 -10.94 5.71 -27.90
N LEU A 365 -11.29 6.91 -27.42
CA LEU A 365 -10.90 7.40 -26.09
C LEU A 365 -11.44 6.53 -24.95
N THR A 366 -12.64 5.96 -25.12
CA THR A 366 -13.21 5.04 -24.12
C THR A 366 -12.43 3.74 -24.00
N SER A 367 -11.94 3.17 -25.10
CA SER A 367 -11.09 1.97 -25.09
C SER A 367 -9.72 2.25 -24.46
N PHE A 368 -9.18 3.45 -24.67
CA PHE A 368 -7.94 3.89 -24.02
C PHE A 368 -8.07 3.94 -22.50
N TYR A 369 -9.09 4.63 -21.96
CA TYR A 369 -9.30 4.68 -20.51
C TYR A 369 -9.65 3.31 -19.90
N LEU A 370 -10.38 2.46 -20.62
CA LEU A 370 -10.63 1.08 -20.21
C LEU A 370 -9.32 0.28 -20.12
N SER A 371 -8.40 0.46 -21.08
CA SER A 371 -7.09 -0.20 -21.09
C SER A 371 -6.21 0.25 -19.93
N ILE A 372 -6.27 1.54 -19.57
CA ILE A 372 -5.59 2.10 -18.38
C ILE A 372 -6.16 1.48 -17.10
N ALA A 373 -7.49 1.46 -16.94
CA ALA A 373 -8.14 0.88 -15.77
C ALA A 373 -7.83 -0.62 -15.63
N ALA A 374 -7.85 -1.35 -16.75
CA ALA A 374 -7.47 -2.77 -16.78
C ALA A 374 -6.00 -2.97 -16.41
N GLY A 375 -5.11 -2.11 -16.90
CA GLY A 375 -3.70 -2.10 -16.53
C GLY A 375 -3.52 -1.91 -15.03
N GLY A 376 -4.16 -0.89 -14.45
CA GLY A 376 -4.13 -0.63 -13.01
C GLY A 376 -4.50 -1.87 -12.18
N ALA A 377 -5.66 -2.45 -12.47
CA ALA A 377 -6.14 -3.66 -11.79
C ALA A 377 -5.18 -4.85 -11.94
N LEU A 378 -4.61 -5.08 -13.13
CA LEU A 378 -3.63 -6.15 -13.36
C LEU A 378 -2.31 -5.91 -12.62
N GLY A 379 -1.82 -4.66 -12.59
CA GLY A 379 -0.63 -4.29 -11.84
C GLY A 379 -0.79 -4.53 -10.34
N SER A 380 -1.96 -4.21 -9.79
CA SER A 380 -2.25 -4.46 -8.39
C SER A 380 -2.47 -5.94 -8.08
N ALA A 381 -3.15 -6.68 -8.98
CA ALA A 381 -3.28 -8.14 -8.87
C ALA A 381 -1.91 -8.83 -8.87
N PHE A 382 -0.97 -8.33 -9.68
CA PHE A 382 0.40 -8.81 -9.70
C PHE A 382 1.05 -8.68 -8.32
N VAL A 383 1.05 -7.48 -7.71
CA VAL A 383 1.71 -7.27 -6.42
C VAL A 383 1.00 -8.00 -5.28
N LEU A 384 -0.33 -8.01 -5.26
CA LEU A 384 -1.12 -8.57 -4.14
C LEU A 384 -1.18 -10.10 -4.15
N PHE A 385 -1.28 -10.72 -5.33
CA PHE A 385 -1.53 -12.16 -5.44
C PHE A 385 -0.42 -12.93 -6.14
N LEU A 386 0.14 -12.40 -7.22
CA LEU A 386 1.08 -13.16 -8.04
C LEU A 386 2.50 -13.09 -7.47
N ALA A 387 2.98 -11.90 -7.09
CA ALA A 387 4.32 -11.67 -6.57
C ALA A 387 4.63 -12.49 -5.30
N PRO A 388 3.76 -12.57 -4.27
CA PRO A 388 4.04 -13.41 -3.10
C PRO A 388 4.13 -14.91 -3.43
N ARG A 389 3.43 -15.37 -4.47
CA ARG A 389 3.44 -16.78 -4.91
C ARG A 389 4.65 -17.12 -5.79
N LEU A 390 5.05 -16.20 -6.67
CA LEU A 390 6.22 -16.35 -7.54
C LEU A 390 7.53 -16.14 -6.78
N PHE A 391 7.55 -15.18 -5.86
CA PHE A 391 8.75 -14.73 -5.15
C PHE A 391 8.65 -15.08 -3.66
N LYS A 392 8.60 -16.38 -3.35
CA LYS A 392 8.40 -16.89 -1.98
C LYS A 392 9.44 -16.39 -0.98
N ASN A 393 10.69 -16.22 -1.44
CA ASN A 393 11.83 -15.99 -0.55
C ASN A 393 12.29 -14.52 -0.49
N PHE A 394 11.77 -13.64 -1.35
CA PHE A 394 12.33 -12.29 -1.52
C PHE A 394 11.33 -11.28 -2.11
N PHE A 395 11.56 -10.01 -1.83
CA PHE A 395 10.76 -8.88 -2.31
C PHE A 395 11.20 -8.42 -3.72
N TRP A 396 10.70 -9.08 -4.77
CA TRP A 396 11.12 -8.80 -6.15
C TRP A 396 10.17 -7.87 -6.90
N GLU A 397 8.95 -7.60 -6.43
CA GLU A 397 7.98 -6.78 -7.16
C GLU A 397 8.47 -5.34 -7.45
N LEU A 398 9.26 -4.72 -6.57
CA LEU A 398 9.84 -3.40 -6.79
C LEU A 398 10.86 -3.45 -7.93
N HIS A 399 11.75 -4.45 -7.90
CA HIS A 399 12.75 -4.71 -8.93
C HIS A 399 12.06 -4.97 -10.29
N VAL A 400 11.09 -5.89 -10.31
CA VAL A 400 10.35 -6.27 -11.52
C VAL A 400 9.58 -5.07 -12.09
N SER A 401 8.95 -4.25 -11.25
CA SER A 401 8.22 -3.05 -11.71
C SER A 401 9.18 -2.03 -12.34
N LEU A 402 10.33 -1.79 -11.71
CA LEU A 402 11.33 -0.87 -12.23
C LEU A 402 11.95 -1.36 -13.55
N TRP A 403 12.26 -2.66 -13.64
CA TRP A 403 12.75 -3.28 -14.86
C TRP A 403 11.71 -3.25 -15.98
N THR A 404 10.45 -3.55 -15.65
CA THR A 404 9.35 -3.47 -16.61
C THR A 404 9.20 -2.05 -17.16
N CYS A 405 9.39 -1.02 -16.33
CA CYS A 405 9.38 0.38 -16.79
C CYS A 405 10.45 0.65 -17.84
N TRP A 406 11.69 0.20 -17.61
CA TRP A 406 12.79 0.32 -18.57
C TRP A 406 12.53 -0.43 -19.89
N VAL A 407 11.97 -1.64 -19.79
CA VAL A 407 11.59 -2.44 -20.96
C VAL A 407 10.52 -1.72 -21.77
N LEU A 408 9.47 -1.23 -21.11
CA LEU A 408 8.37 -0.52 -21.77
C LEU A 408 8.83 0.79 -22.40
N LEU A 409 9.67 1.57 -21.71
CA LEU A 409 10.27 2.79 -22.27
C LEU A 409 11.12 2.46 -23.52
N THR A 410 11.87 1.36 -23.49
CA THR A 410 12.66 0.93 -24.65
C THR A 410 11.76 0.52 -25.82
N VAL A 411 10.68 -0.22 -25.54
CA VAL A 411 9.68 -0.60 -26.56
C VAL A 411 9.04 0.65 -27.16
N THR A 412 8.62 1.64 -26.36
CA THR A 412 8.00 2.86 -26.89
C THR A 412 8.98 3.71 -27.70
N LEU A 413 10.26 3.75 -27.29
CA LEU A 413 11.35 4.38 -28.04
C LEU A 413 11.60 3.71 -29.40
N LEU A 414 11.54 2.37 -29.48
CA LEU A 414 11.74 1.62 -30.71
C LEU A 414 10.55 1.76 -31.69
N LEU A 415 9.33 1.86 -31.15
CA LEU A 415 8.11 2.05 -31.94
C LEU A 415 8.01 3.49 -32.51
N ASP A 416 8.60 4.47 -31.84
CA ASP A 416 8.60 5.88 -32.28
C ASP A 416 9.71 6.15 -33.30
N LYS A 417 9.33 6.41 -34.56
CA LYS A 417 10.26 6.67 -35.68
C LYS A 417 11.11 7.93 -35.49
N GLY A 418 10.64 8.91 -34.72
CA GLY A 418 11.35 10.15 -34.42
C GLY A 418 12.20 10.10 -33.14
N SER A 419 12.35 8.93 -32.52
CA SER A 419 13.05 8.82 -31.24
C SER A 419 14.56 9.02 -31.40
N TRP A 420 15.18 9.58 -30.34
CA TRP A 420 16.63 9.77 -30.26
C TRP A 420 17.43 8.45 -30.35
N LEU A 421 16.77 7.32 -30.08
CA LEU A 421 17.33 5.97 -30.20
C LEU A 421 17.56 5.59 -31.67
N ARG A 422 16.63 5.99 -32.55
CA ARG A 422 16.71 5.76 -34.01
C ARG A 422 17.52 6.85 -34.73
N SER A 423 17.65 8.05 -34.14
CA SER A 423 18.37 9.18 -34.72
C SER A 423 19.91 9.14 -34.55
N GLY A 424 20.52 7.97 -34.31
CA GLY A 424 21.97 7.80 -34.36
C GLY A 424 22.80 8.17 -33.11
N ARG A 425 22.20 8.24 -31.90
CA ARG A 425 22.95 8.48 -30.63
C ARG A 425 22.86 7.32 -29.62
N PRO A 426 23.39 6.11 -29.95
CA PRO A 426 23.27 4.91 -29.12
C PRO A 426 24.13 4.91 -27.85
N TRP A 427 25.05 5.87 -27.67
CA TRP A 427 25.91 5.97 -26.47
C TRP A 427 25.12 6.23 -25.17
N LEU A 428 23.91 6.77 -25.28
CA LEU A 428 23.00 7.01 -24.14
C LEU A 428 22.44 5.71 -23.54
N LEU A 429 22.27 4.64 -24.33
CA LEU A 429 21.95 3.29 -23.83
C LEU A 429 23.14 2.67 -23.07
N GLY A 430 24.36 2.93 -23.57
CA GLY A 430 25.59 2.54 -22.90
C GLY A 430 25.78 3.27 -21.56
N LEU A 431 25.41 4.56 -21.50
CA LEU A 431 25.47 5.35 -20.27
C LEU A 431 24.41 4.91 -19.24
N SER A 432 23.19 4.55 -19.65
CA SER A 432 22.19 3.96 -18.74
C SER A 432 22.62 2.60 -18.20
N GLY A 433 23.33 1.80 -19.01
CA GLY A 433 23.98 0.57 -18.56
C GLY A 433 25.11 0.84 -17.55
N LEU A 434 25.98 1.82 -17.83
CA LEU A 434 27.09 2.24 -16.95
C LEU A 434 26.60 2.82 -15.61
N VAL A 435 25.52 3.60 -15.64
CA VAL A 435 24.86 4.17 -14.46
C VAL A 435 24.21 3.05 -13.63
N ALA A 436 23.57 2.06 -14.26
CA ALA A 436 23.09 0.86 -13.57
C ALA A 436 24.22 0.00 -12.94
N CYS A 437 25.44 0.03 -13.52
CA CYS A 437 26.63 -0.66 -12.98
C CYS A 437 27.27 0.03 -11.76
N ALA A 438 27.02 1.33 -11.54
CA ALA A 438 27.68 2.09 -10.48
C ALA A 438 27.17 1.74 -9.07
N GLY A 439 25.89 1.34 -8.95
CA GLY A 439 25.27 1.03 -7.64
C GLY A 439 25.98 -0.09 -6.86
N PRO A 440 26.23 -1.27 -7.47
CA PRO A 440 26.95 -2.37 -6.82
C PRO A 440 28.43 -2.05 -6.50
N LEU A 441 29.08 -1.18 -7.27
CA LEU A 441 30.46 -0.75 -7.06
C LEU A 441 30.60 0.22 -5.87
N LEU A 442 29.52 0.89 -5.47
CA LEU A 442 29.48 1.88 -4.38
C LEU A 442 29.04 1.30 -3.02
N GLY A 443 28.53 0.06 -2.97
CA GLY A 443 28.26 -0.65 -1.71
C GLY A 443 29.55 -1.14 -1.05
N LYS A 444 29.53 -1.44 0.27
CA LYS A 444 30.68 -2.03 0.99
C LYS A 444 31.08 -3.37 0.36
N TRP A 445 31.96 -3.28 -0.64
CA TRP A 445 32.34 -4.36 -1.53
C TRP A 445 33.26 -5.32 -0.77
N ARG A 446 32.76 -6.52 -0.45
CA ARG A 446 33.63 -7.68 -0.20
C ARG A 446 33.73 -8.44 -1.52
N PRO A 447 34.92 -8.53 -2.14
CA PRO A 447 35.06 -9.22 -3.42
C PRO A 447 34.69 -10.70 -3.23
N SER A 448 33.62 -11.14 -3.89
CA SER A 448 33.28 -12.55 -4.08
C SER A 448 33.46 -12.92 -5.55
N PRO A 449 33.79 -14.18 -5.88
CA PRO A 449 33.96 -14.63 -7.26
C PRO A 449 32.73 -14.36 -8.15
N GLY A 450 31.52 -14.42 -7.58
CA GLY A 450 30.26 -14.13 -8.30
C GLY A 450 30.11 -12.66 -8.70
N ASN A 451 30.55 -11.72 -7.86
CA ASN A 451 30.43 -10.29 -8.11
C ASN A 451 31.39 -9.82 -9.23
N LEU A 452 32.58 -10.42 -9.30
CA LEU A 452 33.57 -10.17 -10.36
C LEU A 452 33.09 -10.72 -11.72
N PHE A 453 32.51 -11.93 -11.72
CA PHE A 453 31.96 -12.55 -12.93
C PHE A 453 30.75 -11.76 -13.47
N GLY A 454 29.85 -11.31 -12.60
CA GLY A 454 28.70 -10.49 -12.99
C GLY A 454 29.11 -9.13 -13.59
N ALA A 455 30.09 -8.44 -12.99
CA ALA A 455 30.61 -7.18 -13.52
C ALA A 455 31.26 -7.35 -14.91
N ALA A 456 32.03 -8.42 -15.12
CA ALA A 456 32.64 -8.73 -16.42
C ALA A 456 31.58 -9.04 -17.49
N THR A 457 30.51 -9.73 -17.12
CA THR A 457 29.44 -10.12 -18.04
C THR A 457 28.56 -8.93 -18.44
N VAL A 458 28.32 -7.99 -17.52
CA VAL A 458 27.62 -6.74 -17.84
C VAL A 458 28.47 -5.84 -18.75
N LEU A 459 29.78 -5.76 -18.51
CA LEU A 459 30.70 -5.04 -19.39
C LEU A 459 30.74 -5.65 -20.82
N ALA A 460 30.75 -6.98 -20.92
CA ALA A 460 30.64 -7.71 -22.20
C ALA A 460 29.28 -7.47 -22.90
N GLY A 461 28.21 -7.35 -22.12
CA GLY A 461 26.89 -7.05 -22.61
C GLY A 461 26.74 -5.64 -23.17
N VAL A 462 27.20 -4.64 -22.41
CA VAL A 462 27.19 -3.23 -22.83
C VAL A 462 28.03 -3.03 -24.08
N THR A 463 29.20 -3.68 -24.17
CA THR A 463 30.06 -3.64 -25.37
C THR A 463 29.43 -4.33 -26.57
N THR A 464 28.71 -5.44 -26.38
CA THR A 464 27.99 -6.14 -27.47
C THR A 464 26.77 -5.35 -27.95
N ALA A 465 25.99 -4.75 -27.05
CA ALA A 465 24.88 -3.86 -27.41
C ALA A 465 25.38 -2.61 -28.16
N PHE A 466 26.51 -2.05 -27.73
CA PHE A 466 27.19 -0.95 -28.41
C PHE A 466 27.67 -1.34 -29.82
N TYR A 467 28.22 -2.53 -29.98
CA TYR A 467 28.65 -3.07 -31.28
C TYR A 467 27.47 -3.28 -32.24
N LEU A 468 26.36 -3.84 -31.75
CA LEU A 468 25.15 -4.10 -32.56
C LEU A 468 24.39 -2.81 -32.92
N ALA A 469 24.40 -1.81 -32.04
CA ALA A 469 23.79 -0.50 -32.32
C ALA A 469 24.55 0.32 -33.36
N ARG A 470 25.83 0.00 -33.61
CA ARG A 470 26.68 0.66 -34.61
C ARG A 470 26.64 0.02 -36.00
N ARG A 471 26.02 -1.14 -36.19
CA ARG A 471 25.95 -1.74 -37.53
C ARG A 471 24.93 -1.00 -38.39
N PRO A 472 25.35 -0.31 -39.48
CA PRO A 472 24.42 0.24 -40.45
C PRO A 472 23.65 -0.90 -41.09
N THR A 473 22.31 -0.84 -41.03
CA THR A 473 21.46 -1.83 -41.70
C THR A 473 21.07 -1.27 -43.07
N PRO A 474 21.46 -1.93 -44.18
CA PRO A 474 21.27 -1.38 -45.52
C PRO A 474 19.84 -1.57 -46.08
N ALA A 475 18.83 -1.89 -45.27
CA ALA A 475 17.47 -2.17 -45.72
C ALA A 475 16.42 -1.70 -44.68
N PRO A 476 15.17 -1.40 -45.10
CA PRO A 476 14.10 -1.04 -44.16
C PRO A 476 13.91 -2.18 -43.15
N GLU A 477 14.21 -1.89 -41.88
CA GLU A 477 14.26 -2.87 -40.79
C GLU A 477 12.97 -3.73 -40.77
N SER A 478 13.11 -5.03 -41.05
CA SER A 478 12.04 -5.99 -40.81
C SER A 478 11.79 -6.07 -39.30
N THR A 479 10.54 -6.30 -38.90
CA THR A 479 10.11 -6.46 -37.50
C THR A 479 11.02 -7.38 -36.69
N GLY A 480 11.67 -8.37 -37.34
CA GLY A 480 12.62 -9.30 -36.72
C GLY A 480 13.90 -8.66 -36.18
N THR A 481 14.46 -7.64 -36.85
CA THR A 481 15.69 -6.97 -36.38
C THR A 481 15.46 -6.09 -35.16
N THR A 482 14.29 -5.46 -35.05
CA THR A 482 13.87 -4.71 -33.86
C THR A 482 13.61 -5.65 -32.67
N VAL A 483 13.00 -6.82 -32.92
CA VAL A 483 12.77 -7.85 -31.90
C VAL A 483 14.11 -8.43 -31.39
N ALA A 484 15.10 -8.64 -32.26
CA ALA A 484 16.42 -9.10 -31.86
C ALA A 484 17.18 -8.09 -30.97
N LYS A 485 17.15 -6.80 -31.31
CA LYS A 485 17.77 -5.74 -30.49
C LYS A 485 17.08 -5.60 -29.12
N ALA A 486 15.75 -5.70 -29.08
CA ALA A 486 14.99 -5.69 -27.83
C ALA A 486 15.26 -6.95 -26.98
N GLY A 487 15.36 -8.12 -27.60
CA GLY A 487 15.70 -9.38 -26.93
C GLY A 487 17.08 -9.37 -26.29
N ILE A 488 18.07 -8.74 -26.94
CA ILE A 488 19.42 -8.61 -26.38
C ILE A 488 19.43 -7.63 -25.20
N ALA A 489 18.76 -6.48 -25.30
CA ALA A 489 18.63 -5.57 -24.17
C ALA A 489 17.93 -6.23 -22.96
N LEU A 490 16.91 -7.06 -23.22
CA LEU A 490 16.21 -7.86 -22.20
C LEU A 490 17.14 -8.93 -21.57
N ALA A 491 17.95 -9.60 -22.38
CA ALA A 491 18.91 -10.61 -21.92
C ALA A 491 20.02 -9.99 -21.06
N LEU A 492 20.45 -8.76 -21.38
CA LEU A 492 21.43 -8.02 -20.57
C LEU A 492 20.87 -7.54 -19.23
N LEU A 493 19.57 -7.23 -19.17
CA LEU A 493 18.85 -6.94 -17.93
C LEU A 493 18.69 -8.21 -17.07
N ALA A 494 18.43 -9.36 -17.70
CA ALA A 494 18.32 -10.66 -17.03
C ALA A 494 19.66 -11.18 -16.46
N LEU A 495 20.79 -10.79 -17.06
CA LEU A 495 22.15 -11.12 -16.57
C LEU A 495 22.54 -10.38 -15.28
N PHE A 496 21.74 -9.41 -14.83
CA PHE A 496 21.94 -8.65 -13.59
C PHE A 496 21.46 -9.39 -12.32
N LEU A 497 20.65 -10.44 -12.48
CA LEU A 497 20.08 -11.22 -11.37
C LEU A 497 21.08 -11.82 -10.34
N PRO A 498 22.35 -12.20 -10.68
CA PRO A 498 23.20 -12.94 -9.74
C PRO A 498 24.18 -12.09 -8.88
N ILE A 499 24.25 -10.76 -8.99
CA ILE A 499 25.30 -9.94 -8.34
C ILE A 499 25.04 -9.70 -6.83
N VAL A 500 23.99 -10.30 -6.27
CA VAL A 500 23.64 -10.09 -4.86
C VAL A 500 24.41 -11.08 -3.98
N GLY A 501 25.35 -10.58 -3.18
CA GLY A 501 25.88 -11.32 -2.04
C GLY A 501 24.76 -11.53 -1.03
N PHE A 502 24.12 -12.70 -1.05
CA PHE A 502 23.09 -13.04 -0.08
C PHE A 502 23.75 -13.41 1.25
N THR A 503 23.36 -12.78 2.36
CA THR A 503 23.32 -13.51 3.62
C THR A 503 22.28 -14.60 3.41
N HIS A 504 22.67 -15.88 3.43
CA HIS A 504 21.74 -16.98 3.22
C HIS A 504 20.83 -17.11 4.44
N PRO A 505 19.55 -16.70 4.37
CA PRO A 505 18.64 -16.96 5.46
C PRO A 505 18.44 -18.46 5.62
N ILE A 506 18.30 -18.93 6.85
CA ILE A 506 17.97 -20.33 7.14
C ILE A 506 16.54 -20.59 6.66
N ALA A 507 15.65 -19.64 6.95
CA ALA A 507 14.26 -19.70 6.54
C ALA A 507 13.76 -18.32 6.14
N VAL A 508 12.92 -18.28 5.12
CA VAL A 508 12.11 -17.13 4.78
C VAL A 508 10.66 -17.58 4.68
N SER A 509 9.76 -16.80 5.28
CA SER A 509 8.33 -16.94 5.06
C SER A 509 7.74 -15.62 4.61
N ARG A 510 6.70 -15.69 3.77
CA ARG A 510 6.01 -14.52 3.23
C ARG A 510 4.52 -14.78 3.17
N ASN A 511 3.74 -13.93 3.83
CA ASN A 511 2.28 -14.02 3.83
C ASN A 511 1.61 -12.62 3.84
N PHE A 512 0.33 -12.56 4.24
CA PHE A 512 -0.44 -11.32 4.30
C PHE A 512 0.12 -10.30 5.31
N TYR A 513 0.73 -10.77 6.39
CA TYR A 513 1.22 -9.93 7.48
C TYR A 513 2.63 -9.38 7.23
N GLY A 514 3.41 -10.07 6.41
CA GLY A 514 4.69 -9.56 5.91
C GLY A 514 5.68 -10.64 5.52
N ILE A 515 6.97 -10.30 5.61
CA ILE A 515 8.08 -11.22 5.35
C ILE A 515 8.85 -11.45 6.65
N LEU A 516 8.94 -12.71 7.03
CA LEU A 516 9.70 -13.18 8.18
C LEU A 516 10.96 -13.88 7.70
N THR A 517 12.09 -13.58 8.35
CA THR A 517 13.38 -14.19 8.04
C THR A 517 14.02 -14.72 9.31
N VAL A 518 14.49 -15.97 9.28
CA VAL A 518 15.35 -16.55 10.30
C VAL A 518 16.78 -16.52 9.78
N LEU A 519 17.64 -15.81 10.48
CA LEU A 519 19.06 -15.70 10.19
C LEU A 519 19.85 -16.41 11.28
N GLU A 520 21.01 -16.92 10.91
CA GLU A 520 22.04 -17.27 11.87
C GLU A 520 23.06 -16.14 11.95
N GLU A 521 23.35 -15.69 13.17
CA GLU A 521 24.35 -14.66 13.44
C GLU A 521 25.39 -15.17 14.46
N GLY A 522 26.62 -14.67 14.35
CA GLY A 522 27.72 -14.97 15.27
C GLY A 522 28.73 -15.98 14.70
N ASP A 523 29.98 -15.55 14.51
CA ASP A 523 31.05 -16.39 13.95
C ASP A 523 31.69 -17.33 14.97
N ARG A 524 31.54 -17.04 16.28
CA ARG A 524 32.11 -17.86 17.36
C ARG A 524 31.07 -18.85 17.89
N PRO A 525 31.45 -20.09 18.25
CA PRO A 525 30.51 -21.11 18.74
C PRO A 525 29.65 -20.65 19.94
N THR A 526 30.20 -19.81 20.83
CA THR A 526 29.53 -19.25 22.01
C THR A 526 28.64 -18.03 21.71
N ALA A 527 28.71 -17.49 20.49
CA ALA A 527 27.95 -16.34 20.04
C ALA A 527 26.95 -16.69 18.91
N ARG A 528 26.96 -17.94 18.41
CA ARG A 528 25.99 -18.42 17.41
C ARG A 528 24.58 -18.28 17.96
N SER A 529 23.72 -17.63 17.19
CA SER A 529 22.34 -17.34 17.57
C SER A 529 21.41 -17.41 16.36
N TYR A 530 20.18 -17.83 16.59
CA TYR A 530 19.10 -17.62 15.63
C TYR A 530 18.40 -16.30 15.91
N VAL A 531 18.07 -15.61 14.84
CA VAL A 531 17.49 -14.27 14.87
C VAL A 531 16.25 -14.24 13.99
N LEU A 532 15.10 -13.96 14.58
CA LEU A 532 13.85 -13.76 13.85
C LEU A 532 13.70 -12.28 13.50
N LYS A 533 13.54 -11.97 12.21
CA LYS A 533 13.37 -10.60 11.72
C LYS A 533 12.14 -10.44 10.84
N HIS A 534 11.55 -9.25 10.89
CA HIS A 534 10.57 -8.75 9.93
C HIS A 534 11.07 -7.40 9.42
N GLY A 535 11.48 -7.32 8.15
CA GLY A 535 12.14 -6.12 7.61
C GLY A 535 13.40 -5.78 8.41
N ARG A 536 13.44 -4.59 9.01
CA ARG A 536 14.53 -4.14 9.90
C ARG A 536 14.33 -4.52 11.37
N THR A 537 13.16 -5.03 11.72
CA THR A 537 12.77 -5.27 13.10
C THR A 537 13.20 -6.66 13.56
N LEU A 538 13.79 -6.69 14.75
CA LEU A 538 14.16 -7.89 15.46
C LEU A 538 12.97 -8.35 16.32
N HIS A 539 12.47 -9.56 16.10
CA HIS A 539 11.37 -10.17 16.86
C HIS A 539 11.82 -11.22 17.88
N GLY A 540 13.12 -11.48 17.95
CA GLY A 540 13.72 -12.34 18.95
C GLY A 540 15.08 -12.84 18.51
N LEU A 541 15.88 -13.20 19.51
CA LEU A 541 17.21 -13.75 19.35
C LEU A 541 17.37 -14.91 20.34
N GLN A 542 17.89 -16.04 19.91
CA GLN A 542 18.22 -17.13 20.83
C GLN A 542 19.63 -17.63 20.57
N PHE A 543 20.45 -17.68 21.62
CA PHE A 543 21.76 -18.30 21.56
C PHE A 543 21.63 -19.82 21.42
N LEU A 544 22.47 -20.44 20.58
CA LEU A 544 22.39 -21.87 20.29
C LEU A 544 23.22 -22.74 21.25
N SER A 545 24.12 -22.15 22.04
CA SER A 545 25.11 -22.88 22.81
C SER A 545 25.10 -22.55 24.30
N GLY A 546 25.41 -23.58 25.11
CA GLY A 546 25.73 -23.46 26.53
C GLY A 546 24.56 -23.03 27.42
N SER A 547 24.89 -22.43 28.57
CA SER A 547 23.96 -21.93 29.59
C SER A 547 23.10 -20.73 29.18
N ARG A 548 23.33 -20.17 27.98
CA ARG A 548 22.64 -18.96 27.48
C ARG A 548 21.43 -19.27 26.60
N LYS A 549 21.17 -20.54 26.30
CA LYS A 549 20.09 -20.98 25.42
C LYS A 549 18.71 -20.55 25.92
N ASP A 550 18.51 -20.57 27.24
CA ASP A 550 17.24 -20.21 27.90
C ASP A 550 17.25 -18.78 28.45
N GLN A 551 18.26 -17.99 28.08
CA GLN A 551 18.36 -16.61 28.53
C GLN A 551 17.32 -15.74 27.79
N PRO A 552 16.50 -14.95 28.50
CA PRO A 552 15.70 -13.91 27.87
C PRO A 552 16.61 -12.86 27.22
N THR A 553 16.35 -12.55 25.96
CA THR A 553 17.18 -11.67 25.12
C THR A 553 16.39 -10.44 24.64
N THR A 554 17.03 -9.65 23.78
CA THR A 554 16.46 -8.50 23.08
C THR A 554 15.84 -7.50 24.07
N TYR A 555 14.58 -7.15 23.88
CA TYR A 555 13.85 -6.19 24.70
C TYR A 555 13.01 -6.89 25.80
N TYR A 556 13.24 -8.19 26.03
CA TYR A 556 12.62 -9.00 27.08
C TYR A 556 13.59 -9.36 28.21
N CYS A 557 14.73 -8.67 28.31
CA CYS A 557 15.73 -8.97 29.33
C CYS A 557 15.22 -8.79 30.77
N LYS A 558 15.94 -9.33 31.75
CA LYS A 558 15.59 -9.24 33.18
C LYS A 558 15.46 -7.81 33.71
N THR A 559 16.14 -6.86 33.08
CA THR A 559 16.08 -5.42 33.40
C THR A 559 15.01 -4.65 32.60
N SER A 560 14.37 -5.28 31.62
CA SER A 560 13.26 -4.68 30.87
C SER A 560 12.02 -4.54 31.75
N GLY A 561 11.09 -3.65 31.40
CA GLY A 561 9.85 -3.47 32.18
C GLY A 561 9.05 -4.76 32.33
N VAL A 562 8.89 -5.54 31.25
CA VAL A 562 8.18 -6.84 31.33
C VAL A 562 8.97 -7.87 32.14
N GLY A 563 10.30 -7.90 32.01
CA GLY A 563 11.16 -8.79 32.80
C GLY A 563 11.06 -8.49 34.29
N LEU A 564 11.09 -7.21 34.67
CA LEU A 564 10.91 -6.77 36.05
C LEU A 564 9.50 -7.08 36.56
N ALA A 565 8.45 -6.88 35.75
CA ALA A 565 7.08 -7.24 36.13
C ALA A 565 6.98 -8.75 36.44
N LEU A 566 7.46 -9.62 35.55
CA LEU A 566 7.39 -11.08 35.75
C LEU A 566 8.21 -11.57 36.95
N LEU A 567 9.38 -10.98 37.19
CA LEU A 567 10.25 -11.39 38.30
C LEU A 567 9.72 -10.93 39.68
N ASN A 568 8.93 -9.85 39.72
CA ASN A 568 8.46 -9.24 40.97
C ASN A 568 6.96 -9.45 41.24
N GLN A 569 6.20 -10.04 40.30
CA GLN A 569 4.77 -10.34 40.51
C GLN A 569 4.52 -11.67 41.25
N ARG A 570 5.54 -12.50 41.46
CA ARG A 570 5.38 -13.78 42.18
C ARG A 570 5.07 -13.51 43.65
N HIS A 571 3.84 -13.81 44.06
CA HIS A 571 3.44 -13.78 45.46
C HIS A 571 3.91 -15.06 46.18
N SER A 572 4.32 -14.90 47.44
CA SER A 572 4.87 -15.95 48.29
C SER A 572 3.89 -17.12 48.55
N ASP A 573 2.58 -16.89 48.40
CA ASP A 573 1.53 -17.83 48.84
C ASP A 573 1.01 -18.77 47.75
N THR A 574 1.19 -18.46 46.45
CA THR A 574 0.72 -19.31 45.32
C THR A 574 1.82 -19.71 44.34
N GLY A 575 2.91 -18.94 44.23
CA GLY A 575 4.09 -19.21 43.40
C GLY A 575 3.89 -19.20 41.87
N ALA A 576 2.75 -19.70 41.39
CA ALA A 576 2.39 -19.83 39.98
C ALA A 576 1.71 -18.57 39.43
N LEU A 577 2.15 -18.15 38.24
CA LEU A 577 1.59 -17.00 37.53
C LEU A 577 0.77 -17.44 36.31
N ARG A 578 -0.26 -16.66 35.99
CA ARG A 578 -0.98 -16.68 34.72
C ARG A 578 -0.54 -15.47 33.89
N ILE A 579 0.20 -15.72 32.81
CA ILE A 579 0.76 -14.69 31.94
C ILE A 579 0.03 -14.70 30.61
N GLY A 580 -0.49 -13.54 30.22
CA GLY A 580 -1.00 -13.28 28.87
C GLY A 580 0.03 -12.51 28.06
N VAL A 581 0.21 -12.86 26.79
CA VAL A 581 1.11 -12.13 25.89
C VAL A 581 0.41 -11.87 24.56
N VAL A 582 0.33 -10.61 24.16
CA VAL A 582 -0.15 -10.18 22.84
C VAL A 582 1.06 -10.01 21.94
N GLY A 583 1.18 -10.87 20.92
CA GLY A 583 2.39 -11.09 20.13
C GLY A 583 3.19 -12.29 20.63
N LEU A 584 3.90 -12.98 19.73
CA LEU A 584 4.73 -14.14 20.07
C LEU A 584 6.23 -13.90 19.84
N GLY A 585 6.58 -13.35 18.68
CA GLY A 585 7.98 -13.23 18.25
C GLY A 585 8.68 -14.60 18.23
N ALA A 586 9.88 -14.70 18.81
CA ALA A 586 10.58 -15.97 18.99
C ALA A 586 10.07 -16.82 20.17
N GLY A 587 9.05 -16.34 20.91
CA GLY A 587 8.56 -16.98 22.13
C GLY A 587 9.40 -16.67 23.38
N THR A 588 10.28 -15.66 23.34
CA THR A 588 11.28 -15.35 24.37
C THR A 588 10.70 -15.25 25.79
N LEU A 589 9.50 -14.70 25.96
CA LEU A 589 8.89 -14.57 27.28
C LEU A 589 8.60 -15.91 27.97
N ALA A 590 8.45 -17.00 27.21
CA ALA A 590 8.29 -18.35 27.77
C ALA A 590 9.53 -18.82 28.56
N ALA A 591 10.70 -18.18 28.36
CA ALA A 591 11.91 -18.43 29.14
C ALA A 591 11.76 -18.09 30.64
N TYR A 592 10.80 -17.24 31.01
CA TYR A 592 10.50 -16.93 32.41
C TYR A 592 9.64 -17.98 33.11
N GLY A 593 9.14 -18.96 32.36
CA GLY A 593 8.23 -19.98 32.86
C GLY A 593 8.85 -20.84 33.97
N GLN A 594 8.11 -20.99 35.06
CA GLN A 594 8.42 -21.89 36.17
C GLN A 594 7.32 -22.96 36.30
N PRO A 595 7.59 -24.07 37.02
CA PRO A 595 6.58 -25.09 37.28
C PRO A 595 5.32 -24.50 37.91
N GLY A 596 4.16 -24.81 37.33
CA GLY A 596 2.85 -24.31 37.77
C GLY A 596 2.37 -23.07 37.02
N ASP A 597 3.26 -22.32 36.36
CA ASP A 597 2.86 -21.17 35.57
C ASP A 597 2.06 -21.56 34.32
N TYR A 598 1.27 -20.62 33.82
CA TYR A 598 0.53 -20.71 32.58
C TYR A 598 0.80 -19.49 31.69
N PHE A 599 1.30 -19.73 30.47
CA PHE A 599 1.47 -18.71 29.43
C PHE A 599 0.42 -18.90 28.34
N ARG A 600 -0.25 -17.80 27.97
CA ARG A 600 -1.16 -17.74 26.82
C ARG A 600 -0.69 -16.64 25.86
N PHE A 601 -0.18 -17.04 24.71
CA PHE A 601 0.22 -16.14 23.63
C PHE A 601 -0.95 -15.93 22.66
N TYR A 602 -1.13 -14.71 22.17
CA TYR A 602 -2.06 -14.38 21.09
C TYR A 602 -1.26 -13.87 19.89
N GLU A 603 -1.26 -14.61 18.79
CA GLU A 603 -0.46 -14.29 17.60
C GLU A 603 -1.34 -14.31 16.34
N ILE A 604 -1.31 -13.21 15.60
CA ILE A 604 -2.12 -13.01 14.41
C ILE A 604 -1.49 -13.63 13.16
N ASP A 605 -0.15 -13.73 13.13
CA ASP A 605 0.60 -14.26 12.00
C ASP A 605 0.92 -15.76 12.21
N PRO A 606 0.32 -16.67 11.41
CA PRO A 606 0.56 -18.10 11.58
C PRO A 606 2.00 -18.52 11.25
N ASP A 607 2.73 -17.73 10.46
CA ASP A 607 4.12 -18.02 10.13
C ASP A 607 5.07 -17.67 11.29
N VAL A 608 4.73 -16.69 12.14
CA VAL A 608 5.47 -16.42 13.38
C VAL A 608 5.40 -17.64 14.31
N ILE A 609 4.20 -18.20 14.49
CA ILE A 609 3.99 -19.41 15.31
C ILE A 609 4.84 -20.56 14.78
N ARG A 610 4.74 -20.87 13.48
CA ARG A 610 5.49 -21.96 12.86
C ARG A 610 7.01 -21.78 12.99
N LEU A 611 7.52 -20.57 12.76
CA LEU A 611 8.95 -20.30 12.85
C LEU A 611 9.45 -20.34 14.30
N ALA A 612 8.66 -19.83 15.26
CA ALA A 612 8.95 -19.89 16.68
C ALA A 612 9.06 -21.34 17.17
N GLU A 613 8.09 -22.20 16.83
CA GLU A 613 8.07 -23.62 17.22
C GLU A 613 9.21 -24.44 16.59
N HIS A 614 9.60 -24.12 15.36
CA HIS A 614 10.58 -24.92 14.61
C HIS A 614 12.03 -24.53 14.92
N TYR A 615 12.33 -23.23 15.01
CA TYR A 615 13.71 -22.75 15.14
C TYR A 615 14.09 -22.38 16.57
N PHE A 616 13.14 -21.99 17.41
CA PHE A 616 13.41 -21.49 18.76
C PHE A 616 12.91 -22.49 19.80
N SER A 617 13.61 -22.60 20.92
CA SER A 617 13.28 -23.59 21.95
C SER A 617 12.54 -23.01 23.14
N PHE A 618 12.36 -21.68 23.23
CA PHE A 618 11.78 -21.02 24.41
C PHE A 618 10.43 -21.59 24.83
N MET A 619 9.51 -21.84 23.88
CA MET A 619 8.21 -22.42 24.20
C MET A 619 8.28 -23.90 24.53
N ARG A 620 9.06 -24.67 23.76
CA ARG A 620 9.17 -26.13 23.90
C ARG A 620 9.85 -26.53 25.21
N ASP A 621 10.88 -25.79 25.60
CA ASP A 621 11.74 -26.09 26.74
C ASP A 621 11.29 -25.33 28.01
N SER A 622 10.19 -24.56 27.94
CA SER A 622 9.63 -23.84 29.10
C SER A 622 9.14 -24.80 30.18
N ALA A 623 9.35 -24.46 31.46
CA ALA A 623 8.79 -25.21 32.58
C ALA A 623 7.30 -24.90 32.83
N ALA A 624 6.75 -23.88 32.18
CA ALA A 624 5.35 -23.48 32.27
C ALA A 624 4.47 -24.23 31.26
N ARG A 625 3.16 -24.26 31.50
CA ARG A 625 2.21 -24.65 30.45
C ARG A 625 2.05 -23.50 29.46
N VAL A 626 2.44 -23.72 28.20
CA VAL A 626 2.32 -22.73 27.12
C VAL A 626 1.14 -23.08 26.20
N GLU A 627 0.30 -22.09 25.89
CA GLU A 627 -0.76 -22.18 24.90
C GLU A 627 -0.68 -21.00 23.92
N VAL A 628 -0.89 -21.24 22.63
CA VAL A 628 -0.88 -20.21 21.59
C VAL A 628 -2.27 -20.14 20.94
N VAL A 629 -2.86 -18.95 20.94
CA VAL A 629 -4.13 -18.63 20.30
C VAL A 629 -3.84 -17.94 18.98
N TYR A 630 -4.27 -18.56 17.88
CA TYR A 630 -4.16 -17.98 16.56
C TYR A 630 -5.25 -16.92 16.32
N GLY A 631 -4.85 -15.72 15.92
CA GLY A 631 -5.73 -14.61 15.56
C GLY A 631 -5.38 -13.28 16.23
N ASP A 632 -6.08 -12.20 15.84
CA ASP A 632 -5.92 -10.91 16.51
C ASP A 632 -6.25 -11.03 18.00
N ALA A 633 -5.34 -10.53 18.85
CA ALA A 633 -5.44 -10.71 20.29
C ALA A 633 -6.66 -10.02 20.89
N ARG A 634 -6.98 -8.82 20.41
CA ARG A 634 -8.12 -8.05 20.92
C ARG A 634 -9.43 -8.74 20.54
N ILE A 635 -9.59 -9.14 19.27
CA ILE A 635 -10.79 -9.85 18.80
C ILE A 635 -10.94 -11.19 19.56
N SER A 636 -9.82 -11.89 19.80
CA SER A 636 -9.84 -13.17 20.54
C SER A 636 -10.28 -12.98 22.00
N MET A 637 -9.73 -11.98 22.69
CA MET A 637 -10.12 -11.65 24.07
C MET A 637 -11.58 -11.15 24.15
N GLU A 638 -12.04 -10.33 23.19
CA GLU A 638 -13.46 -9.93 23.11
C GLU A 638 -14.39 -11.15 23.06
N ARG A 639 -14.06 -12.15 22.22
CA ARG A 639 -14.81 -13.41 22.12
C ARG A 639 -14.74 -14.24 23.39
N GLU A 640 -13.57 -14.31 24.03
CA GLU A 640 -13.42 -15.00 25.31
C GLU A 640 -14.32 -14.38 26.38
N LEU A 641 -14.45 -13.04 26.42
CA LEU A 641 -15.39 -12.35 27.31
C LEU A 641 -16.86 -12.59 26.94
N GLU A 642 -17.20 -12.60 25.65
CA GLU A 642 -18.55 -12.94 25.17
C GLU A 642 -18.95 -14.37 25.58
N GLN A 643 -17.99 -15.29 25.62
CA GLN A 643 -18.16 -16.66 26.10
C GLN A 643 -18.06 -16.81 27.62
N ASN A 644 -17.95 -15.70 28.37
CA ASN A 644 -17.77 -15.65 29.81
C ASN A 644 -16.54 -16.44 30.32
N ARG A 645 -15.41 -16.32 29.61
CA ARG A 645 -14.13 -16.98 29.91
C ARG A 645 -12.98 -15.97 30.12
N PRO A 646 -13.04 -15.09 31.14
CA PRO A 646 -11.92 -14.20 31.46
C PRO A 646 -10.70 -15.02 31.92
N GLN A 647 -9.50 -14.62 31.48
CA GLN A 647 -8.29 -15.41 31.70
C GLN A 647 -7.62 -15.20 33.07
N ARG A 648 -7.88 -14.05 33.72
CA ARG A 648 -7.29 -13.64 35.02
C ARG A 648 -5.76 -13.69 35.00
N PHE A 649 -5.17 -12.85 34.16
CA PHE A 649 -3.72 -12.74 34.05
C PHE A 649 -3.15 -11.89 35.18
N ASP A 650 -2.11 -12.40 35.85
CA ASP A 650 -1.29 -11.62 36.79
C ASP A 650 -0.43 -10.60 36.03
N VAL A 651 0.05 -10.97 34.85
CA VAL A 651 0.74 -10.06 33.93
C VAL A 651 0.17 -10.24 32.53
N LEU A 652 -0.28 -9.15 31.91
CA LEU A 652 -0.62 -9.10 30.49
C LEU A 652 0.40 -8.22 29.77
N ALA A 653 1.27 -8.84 28.97
CA ALA A 653 2.25 -8.14 28.15
C ALA A 653 1.66 -7.85 26.76
N VAL A 654 1.75 -6.60 26.32
CA VAL A 654 1.33 -6.15 24.99
C VAL A 654 2.56 -5.79 24.18
N ASP A 655 2.89 -6.67 23.23
CA ASP A 655 4.03 -6.57 22.34
C ASP A 655 3.69 -7.07 20.92
N ALA A 656 2.65 -6.50 20.32
CA ALA A 656 2.26 -6.77 18.94
C ALA A 656 2.84 -5.75 17.95
N PHE A 657 3.99 -5.15 18.28
CA PHE A 657 4.62 -4.13 17.45
C PHE A 657 5.48 -4.78 16.38
N THR A 658 5.03 -4.74 15.12
CA THR A 658 5.86 -5.09 13.97
C THR A 658 6.68 -3.87 13.55
N GLY A 659 7.82 -3.70 14.19
CA GLY A 659 8.71 -2.58 13.93
C GLY A 659 8.18 -1.26 14.44
N GLY A 660 8.16 -0.23 13.59
CA GLY A 660 7.56 1.04 13.95
C GLY A 660 6.02 1.05 13.83
N ALA A 661 5.40 -0.02 13.33
CA ALA A 661 3.95 -0.13 13.17
C ALA A 661 3.29 -0.32 14.53
N ILE A 662 2.58 0.71 14.96
CA ILE A 662 1.77 0.65 16.18
C ILE A 662 0.35 0.31 15.79
N PRO A 663 -0.16 -0.89 16.13
CA PRO A 663 -1.56 -1.21 15.98
C PRO A 663 -2.37 -0.34 16.94
N VAL A 664 -2.80 0.83 16.46
CA VAL A 664 -3.57 1.82 17.23
C VAL A 664 -4.75 1.17 17.96
N HIS A 665 -5.37 0.17 17.35
CA HIS A 665 -6.50 -0.57 17.89
C HIS A 665 -6.19 -1.41 19.14
N LEU A 666 -4.92 -1.61 19.48
CA LEU A 666 -4.50 -2.24 20.74
C LEU A 666 -4.20 -1.21 21.83
N LEU A 667 -4.21 0.09 21.49
CA LEU A 667 -3.92 1.21 22.40
C LEU A 667 -5.10 2.19 22.47
N THR A 668 -6.32 1.69 22.37
CA THR A 668 -7.54 2.48 22.55
C THR A 668 -8.17 2.24 23.92
N ARG A 669 -9.05 3.15 24.34
CA ARG A 669 -9.91 2.97 25.50
C ARG A 669 -10.60 1.61 25.47
N GLU A 670 -11.20 1.24 24.35
CA GLU A 670 -11.95 0.00 24.20
C GLU A 670 -11.03 -1.24 24.33
N ALA A 671 -9.81 -1.18 23.78
CA ALA A 671 -8.82 -2.24 23.93
C ALA A 671 -8.41 -2.45 25.39
N LEU A 672 -8.08 -1.37 26.10
CA LEU A 672 -7.71 -1.46 27.51
C LEU A 672 -8.88 -1.93 28.39
N ALA A 673 -10.12 -1.55 28.07
CA ALA A 673 -11.28 -2.08 28.77
C ALA A 673 -11.38 -3.61 28.67
N VAL A 674 -11.04 -4.18 27.51
CA VAL A 674 -10.95 -5.64 27.32
C VAL A 674 -9.81 -6.22 28.15
N TYR A 675 -8.61 -5.64 28.06
CA TYR A 675 -7.43 -6.10 28.81
C TYR A 675 -7.66 -6.13 30.32
N LEU A 676 -8.25 -5.06 30.87
CA LEU A 676 -8.53 -4.94 32.30
C LEU A 676 -9.61 -5.91 32.81
N ARG A 677 -10.41 -6.51 31.93
CA ARG A 677 -11.34 -7.59 32.27
C ARG A 677 -10.69 -8.98 32.21
N HIS A 678 -9.57 -9.11 31.49
CA HIS A 678 -8.73 -10.31 31.51
C HIS A 678 -7.65 -10.27 32.59
N LEU A 679 -7.31 -9.10 33.11
CA LEU A 679 -6.30 -8.91 34.15
C LEU A 679 -6.85 -9.25 35.54
N GLU A 680 -6.00 -9.75 36.43
CA GLU A 680 -6.40 -10.02 37.80
C GLU A 680 -6.75 -8.71 38.54
N PRO A 681 -7.93 -8.60 39.19
CA PRO A 681 -8.45 -7.29 39.62
C PRO A 681 -7.68 -6.58 40.72
N ALA A 682 -7.00 -7.32 41.60
CA ALA A 682 -6.33 -6.75 42.77
C ALA A 682 -4.92 -6.23 42.43
N GLU A 683 -4.10 -7.10 41.83
CA GLU A 683 -2.66 -6.87 41.72
C GLU A 683 -2.12 -7.09 40.31
N GLY A 684 -2.96 -7.35 39.31
CA GLY A 684 -2.46 -7.61 37.96
C GLY A 684 -1.78 -6.40 37.31
N ILE A 685 -0.75 -6.68 36.50
CA ILE A 685 0.05 -5.68 35.77
C ILE A 685 -0.21 -5.77 34.26
N LEU A 686 -0.57 -4.64 33.64
CA LEU A 686 -0.56 -4.47 32.20
C LEU A 686 0.79 -3.87 31.78
N ALA A 687 1.60 -4.63 31.04
CA ALA A 687 2.91 -4.21 30.54
C ALA A 687 2.83 -3.93 29.03
N VAL A 688 3.06 -2.69 28.61
CA VAL A 688 2.96 -2.29 27.20
C VAL A 688 4.35 -1.89 26.68
N HIS A 689 4.81 -2.58 25.64
CA HIS A 689 6.05 -2.21 24.96
C HIS A 689 5.81 -0.95 24.11
N ILE A 690 6.70 0.05 24.17
CA ILE A 690 6.54 1.30 23.41
C ILE A 690 7.83 1.77 22.74
N SER A 691 8.79 0.86 22.53
CA SER A 691 10.02 1.18 21.80
C SER A 691 9.69 1.53 20.36
N ASN A 692 9.84 2.81 19.99
CA ASN A 692 9.55 3.29 18.65
C ASN A 692 10.39 4.53 18.32
N ASP A 693 10.98 4.54 17.12
CA ASP A 693 11.82 5.65 16.66
C ASP A 693 11.03 6.81 16.05
N ALA A 694 9.78 6.57 15.63
CA ALA A 694 8.94 7.54 14.91
C ALA A 694 7.92 8.26 15.79
N VAL A 695 7.41 7.60 16.86
CA VAL A 695 6.38 8.18 17.73
C VAL A 695 6.67 8.01 19.22
N ASP A 696 6.06 8.87 20.03
CA ASP A 696 6.07 8.82 21.49
C ASP A 696 4.67 8.48 22.03
N LEU A 697 4.51 7.25 22.51
CA LEU A 697 3.24 6.74 23.03
C LEU A 697 3.01 7.03 24.52
N ARG A 698 3.99 7.62 25.22
CA ARG A 698 3.86 7.94 26.65
C ARG A 698 2.62 8.79 26.97
N PRO A 699 2.29 9.85 26.20
CA PRO A 699 1.10 10.66 26.47
C PRO A 699 -0.21 9.89 26.29
N VAL A 700 -0.26 8.97 25.33
CA VAL A 700 -1.44 8.12 25.06
C VAL A 700 -1.70 7.19 26.25
N LEU A 701 -0.66 6.49 26.71
CA LEU A 701 -0.76 5.58 27.84
C LEU A 701 -1.02 6.31 29.17
N ALA A 702 -0.49 7.51 29.35
CA ALA A 702 -0.81 8.33 30.53
C ALA A 702 -2.29 8.79 30.52
N ALA A 703 -2.82 9.20 29.36
CA ALA A 703 -4.23 9.57 29.21
C ALA A 703 -5.17 8.36 29.48
N LEU A 704 -4.80 7.19 28.97
CA LEU A 704 -5.51 5.93 29.21
C LEU A 704 -5.45 5.50 30.68
N GLY A 705 -4.28 5.58 31.31
CA GLY A 705 -4.08 5.29 32.72
C GLY A 705 -4.98 6.17 33.59
N ARG A 706 -5.05 7.47 33.30
CA ARG A 706 -5.97 8.39 33.98
C ARG A 706 -7.44 7.97 33.80
N TYR A 707 -7.85 7.65 32.58
CA TYR A 707 -9.24 7.28 32.27
C TYR A 707 -9.70 6.03 33.05
N PHE A 708 -8.81 5.05 33.22
CA PHE A 708 -9.10 3.81 33.93
C PHE A 708 -8.64 3.80 35.40
N HIS A 709 -8.17 4.94 35.92
CA HIS A 709 -7.59 5.06 37.27
C HIS A 709 -6.45 4.07 37.56
N LEU A 710 -5.58 3.86 36.57
CA LEU A 710 -4.36 3.06 36.71
C LEU A 710 -3.18 3.96 37.07
N SER A 711 -2.20 3.39 37.76
CA SER A 711 -0.90 4.02 38.04
C SER A 711 0.13 3.58 37.00
N PRO A 712 0.53 4.44 36.04
CA PRO A 712 1.55 4.11 35.05
C PRO A 712 2.97 4.46 35.52
N ILE A 713 3.92 3.55 35.31
CA ILE A 713 5.36 3.83 35.39
C ILE A 713 6.04 3.54 34.05
N PHE A 714 6.99 4.37 33.67
CA PHE A 714 7.84 4.21 32.49
C PHE A 714 9.18 3.59 32.89
N VAL A 715 9.52 2.47 32.26
CA VAL A 715 10.77 1.73 32.48
C VAL A 715 11.56 1.71 31.18
N GLU A 716 12.78 2.24 31.23
CA GLU A 716 13.71 2.22 30.12
C GLU A 716 14.90 1.32 30.45
N SER A 717 15.26 0.44 29.53
CA SER A 717 16.42 -0.44 29.65
C SER A 717 17.47 -0.09 28.59
N TRP A 718 18.74 -0.31 28.93
CA TRP A 718 19.87 -0.03 28.07
C TRP A 718 20.52 -1.32 27.56
N PRO A 719 21.18 -1.30 26.38
CA PRO A 719 21.84 -2.48 25.84
C PRO A 719 22.94 -2.99 26.77
N THR A 720 23.10 -4.31 26.83
CA THR A 720 24.22 -4.98 27.52
C THR A 720 24.83 -6.03 26.59
N ASP A 721 26.06 -6.46 26.89
CA ASP A 721 26.80 -7.46 26.09
C ASP A 721 26.13 -8.86 26.08
N ASP A 722 25.09 -9.05 26.89
CA ASP A 722 24.41 -10.33 27.07
C ASP A 722 23.29 -10.60 26.06
N GLY A 723 23.19 -9.79 24.99
CA GLY A 723 22.13 -9.90 23.99
C GLY A 723 20.89 -9.05 24.28
N CYS A 724 20.98 -8.16 25.28
CA CYS A 724 19.94 -7.18 25.58
C CYS A 724 20.01 -5.99 24.65
N ARG A 725 18.83 -5.51 24.23
CA ARG A 725 18.66 -4.31 23.43
C ARG A 725 17.94 -3.26 24.25
N ALA A 726 18.13 -2.00 23.89
CA ALA A 726 17.37 -0.92 24.50
C ALA A 726 15.87 -1.17 24.34
N SER A 727 15.11 -0.91 25.39
CA SER A 727 13.66 -1.09 25.36
C SER A 727 12.95 -0.10 26.26
N SER A 728 11.83 0.43 25.79
CA SER A 728 10.95 1.31 26.54
C SER A 728 9.63 0.59 26.82
N TRP A 729 9.26 0.44 28.09
CA TRP A 729 8.03 -0.21 28.53
C TRP A 729 7.23 0.71 29.46
N VAL A 730 5.90 0.58 29.44
CA VAL A 730 5.01 1.20 30.41
C VAL A 730 4.28 0.12 31.17
N LEU A 731 4.39 0.14 32.49
CA LEU A 731 3.69 -0.78 33.39
C LEU A 731 2.54 -0.05 34.06
N MET A 732 1.35 -0.64 34.04
CA MET A 732 0.13 -0.06 34.60
C MET A 732 -0.55 -1.07 35.52
N ALA A 733 -0.93 -0.61 36.71
CA ALA A 733 -1.69 -1.41 37.68
C ALA A 733 -2.79 -0.56 38.33
N ARG A 734 -3.86 -1.21 38.81
CA ARG A 734 -4.93 -0.54 39.57
C ARG A 734 -4.43 -0.06 40.93
N SER A 735 -3.62 -0.88 41.60
CA SER A 735 -3.01 -0.55 42.89
C SER A 735 -1.60 0.03 42.68
N PRO A 736 -1.31 1.25 43.15
CA PRO A 736 0.05 1.80 43.14
C PRO A 736 1.06 0.92 43.89
N ARG A 737 0.59 0.17 44.90
CA ARG A 737 1.43 -0.70 45.73
C ARG A 737 2.11 -1.80 44.91
N THR A 738 1.40 -2.35 43.92
CA THR A 738 1.93 -3.37 42.99
C THR A 738 3.19 -2.88 42.28
N LEU A 739 3.26 -1.60 41.94
CA LEU A 739 4.39 -1.00 41.21
C LEU A 739 5.40 -0.30 42.13
N SER A 740 5.11 -0.18 43.43
CA SER A 740 6.00 0.42 44.43
C SER A 740 7.02 -0.57 44.99
N GLN A 741 7.08 -1.80 44.46
CA GLN A 741 8.08 -2.77 44.84
C GLN A 741 9.49 -2.23 44.55
N PRO A 742 10.51 -2.50 45.38
CA PRO A 742 11.82 -1.83 45.29
C PRO A 742 12.46 -1.88 43.89
N ALA A 743 12.41 -3.04 43.22
CA ALA A 743 12.98 -3.20 41.88
C ALA A 743 12.24 -2.37 40.81
N LEU A 744 10.91 -2.28 40.89
CA LEU A 744 10.08 -1.51 39.96
C LEU A 744 10.16 -0.01 40.24
N ALA A 745 10.17 0.39 41.51
CA ALA A 745 10.28 1.79 41.93
C ALA A 745 11.67 2.38 41.62
N GLN A 746 12.73 1.58 41.67
CA GLN A 746 14.08 2.02 41.31
C GLN A 746 14.27 2.16 39.80
N ALA A 747 13.66 1.28 39.00
CA ALA A 747 13.82 1.27 37.55
C ALA A 747 12.79 2.16 36.82
N GLY A 748 11.62 2.38 37.43
CA GLY A 748 10.50 3.08 36.81
C GLY A 748 10.38 4.53 37.25
N SER A 749 10.00 5.39 36.32
CA SER A 749 9.60 6.78 36.59
C SER A 749 8.08 6.93 36.43
N PRO A 750 7.36 7.62 37.34
CA PRO A 750 5.93 7.85 37.17
C PRO A 750 5.63 8.61 35.87
N LEU A 751 4.62 8.15 35.14
CA LEU A 751 4.10 8.86 33.97
C LEU A 751 3.08 9.90 34.44
N VAL A 752 3.55 11.13 34.66
CA VAL A 752 2.70 12.29 34.97
C VAL A 752 2.47 13.08 33.69
N ASP A 753 1.21 13.28 33.32
CA ASP A 753 0.84 13.95 32.08
C ASP A 753 0.34 15.38 32.31
N SER A 754 0.77 16.28 31.42
CA SER A 754 0.40 17.70 31.33
C SER A 754 -0.70 17.98 30.29
N ALA A 755 -1.14 16.99 29.48
CA ALA A 755 -2.07 17.20 28.38
C ALA A 755 -3.18 16.11 28.28
N SER A 756 -4.32 16.37 28.92
CA SER A 756 -5.53 15.53 28.91
C SER A 756 -6.18 15.25 27.53
N SER A 757 -5.63 15.77 26.43
CA SER A 757 -6.27 15.81 25.11
C SER A 757 -5.91 14.66 24.15
N LEU A 758 -5.19 13.61 24.61
CA LEU A 758 -4.66 12.54 23.76
C LEU A 758 -5.28 11.14 23.99
N LEU A 759 -6.48 11.06 24.56
CA LEU A 759 -7.19 9.79 24.73
C LEU A 759 -7.59 9.18 23.36
N TRP A 760 -6.98 8.05 22.99
CA TRP A 760 -7.37 7.31 21.79
C TRP A 760 -8.58 6.40 22.03
N THR A 761 -9.49 6.39 21.06
CA THR A 761 -10.65 5.50 20.99
C THR A 761 -10.67 4.80 19.63
N ASP A 762 -11.49 3.76 19.50
CA ASP A 762 -11.69 3.10 18.20
C ASP A 762 -12.20 4.06 17.12
N ASP A 763 -12.98 5.06 17.51
CA ASP A 763 -13.58 6.04 16.60
C ASP A 763 -12.65 7.24 16.34
N TYR A 764 -11.67 7.48 17.21
CA TYR A 764 -10.77 8.62 17.10
C TYR A 764 -9.35 8.32 17.59
N SER A 765 -8.40 8.47 16.66
CA SER A 765 -6.96 8.42 16.92
C SER A 765 -6.25 9.37 15.98
N ASN A 766 -5.20 10.02 16.50
CA ASN A 766 -4.41 11.01 15.78
C ASN A 766 -2.91 10.76 16.01
N LEU A 767 -2.27 10.15 15.02
CA LEU A 767 -0.86 9.82 15.06
C LEU A 767 0.06 11.04 14.92
N PHE A 768 -0.40 12.14 14.29
CA PHE A 768 0.42 13.33 14.12
C PHE A 768 0.82 13.97 15.45
N ARG A 769 -0.06 13.92 16.45
CA ARG A 769 0.20 14.51 17.77
C ARG A 769 1.22 13.73 18.60
N VAL A 770 1.58 12.52 18.17
CA VAL A 770 2.56 11.66 18.85
C VAL A 770 3.83 11.45 18.04
N LEU A 771 3.99 12.11 16.88
CA LEU A 771 5.25 12.03 16.13
C LEU A 771 6.40 12.63 16.95
N ARG A 772 7.54 11.94 16.97
CA ARG A 772 8.77 12.50 17.55
C ARG A 772 9.25 13.65 16.66
N HIS A 773 9.47 14.81 17.27
CA HIS A 773 9.95 16.03 16.59
C HIS A 773 11.46 16.01 16.35
#